data_AF-A0A8B8N2E6-F1
#
_entry.id   AF-A0A8B8N2E6-F1
#
_cell.length_a   1.000
_cell.length_b   1.000
_cell.length_c   1.000
_cell.angle_alpha   90.00
_cell.angle_beta   90.00
_cell.angle_gamma   90.00
#
_symmetry.space_group_name_H-M   'P 1'
#
loop_
_entity.id
_entity.type
_entity.pdbx_description
1 polymer ?
#
loop_
_entity_poly.entity_id
_entity_poly.type
_entity_poly.pdbx_seq_one_letter_code
_entity_poly.pdbx_strand_id
1 'polypeptide(L)'
;MAEAVATSAAESLVSKIVEYLIAPIGRQFGYVLCYKCYVKDLEDEVEKLESARERVQSSVEEAKNNGKPIHTDVQNWLNSVEKEADEAKGLLKDGKCAKNACFREWIPNPMVRHPIGRKVKKMTPVIQQLHDESTKPIYQKVYHEDTPIGIVTATTSATRPVDKKEDALDSRAPITEDVIKAMADDNIRVIGVYGPGGVGKSKLLVDVERRVKQEKLFDVIAVANVSRNPDLKRIQGEIAYALGLKLTNDEPARGRADRLCKRLESDPKKKILIILDNLWKKLELKEVGIPCGDDNKVRGCKLLLTSRYRDVLRTDMSTDREIRLNELEHGEARRLFERTVEDRVNDPDLKPLVDGVVQNCGGLPLLILSVAKRLKQGDMAEWRNASTNIKLSDAKSIVELNYNDLEDDRIRSLFLVSAIDSGKIIMRCSLGYCIGLGLYKKFKTIEDARDMLIMDLHSLQDSSLLLDSDDMEEIHMHDIFVDAANSIASTQWKALVGREDFGFKEWSKDELRKCTTISFPWVNIDELPEKLDCPNLRMLLLCESNPSLKIPESFFESMEKLQVLDMTGLSFTSLPSSIEFLKNLKSLYLDYCHLEDVTILGKLKGLQFLSFHGSTINRLPKEIGGLIELRFLDLTGCTWLKIIEPGVLASLVNLEELYMEDSFDHWEAEDKAPQNNASLAELKKMKKLSTLYISIPHSAYIPRDLPFEKLNKHKIQIGDVWDWSGEYKESKNLKLKLDTGNLLLEAI
;
A
#
# COMPACT_ATOMS: atom_id res chain seq x y z
N MET A 1 -7.66 -88.68 40.90
CA MET A 1 -6.29 -89.21 41.05
C MET A 1 -5.55 -89.36 39.72
N ALA A 2 -6.14 -88.89 38.62
CA ALA A 2 -5.47 -88.70 37.35
C ALA A 2 -6.14 -87.51 36.59
N GLU A 3 -6.54 -86.41 37.24
CA GLU A 3 -5.57 -85.40 37.67
C GLU A 3 -4.21 -85.98 37.93
N ALA A 4 -3.34 -85.81 36.95
CA ALA A 4 -2.12 -85.06 37.23
C ALA A 4 -1.12 -85.34 36.12
N VAL A 5 -1.15 -86.56 35.58
CA VAL A 5 0.05 -87.02 34.88
C VAL A 5 -0.02 -86.73 33.38
N ALA A 6 -1.17 -86.95 32.73
CA ALA A 6 -1.30 -86.76 31.28
C ALA A 6 -1.80 -85.37 30.85
N THR A 7 -2.43 -84.61 31.75
CA THR A 7 -2.55 -83.16 31.61
C THR A 7 -1.15 -82.54 31.52
N SER A 8 -0.21 -82.88 32.41
CA SER A 8 1.10 -82.20 32.48
C SER A 8 2.03 -82.42 31.27
N ALA A 9 2.10 -83.63 30.71
CA ALA A 9 3.03 -83.93 29.62
C ALA A 9 2.45 -83.59 28.23
N ALA A 10 1.17 -83.88 28.00
CA ALA A 10 0.54 -83.50 26.74
C ALA A 10 0.41 -81.98 26.64
N GLU A 11 0.14 -81.23 27.72
CA GLU A 11 0.14 -79.76 27.71
C GLU A 11 1.47 -79.15 27.20
N SER A 12 2.60 -79.79 27.51
CA SER A 12 3.94 -79.35 27.06
C SER A 12 4.19 -79.62 25.57
N LEU A 13 3.70 -80.75 25.06
CA LEU A 13 3.75 -81.08 23.63
C LEU A 13 2.70 -80.27 22.84
N VAL A 14 1.53 -80.06 23.43
CA VAL A 14 0.43 -79.23 22.95
C VAL A 14 0.90 -77.80 22.81
N SER A 15 1.70 -77.23 23.72
CA SER A 15 2.25 -75.87 23.56
C SER A 15 3.13 -75.69 22.31
N LYS A 16 4.08 -76.59 22.04
CA LYS A 16 4.96 -76.51 20.85
C LYS A 16 4.26 -76.86 19.54
N ILE A 17 3.30 -77.79 19.57
CA ILE A 17 2.45 -78.12 18.42
C ILE A 17 1.46 -76.98 18.13
N VAL A 18 0.98 -76.30 19.18
CA VAL A 18 0.12 -75.11 19.07
C VAL A 18 0.85 -73.97 18.34
N GLU A 19 2.14 -73.77 18.58
CA GLU A 19 2.93 -72.71 17.91
C GLU A 19 3.32 -73.03 16.46
N TYR A 20 3.67 -74.27 16.11
CA TYR A 20 4.18 -74.62 14.77
C TYR A 20 3.14 -75.16 13.77
N LEU A 21 2.07 -75.81 14.23
CA LEU A 21 1.02 -76.39 13.36
C LEU A 21 -0.34 -75.67 13.50
N ILE A 22 -0.73 -75.29 14.72
CA ILE A 22 -2.05 -74.67 14.96
C ILE A 22 -2.01 -73.16 14.72
N ALA A 23 -0.89 -72.47 14.94
CA ALA A 23 -0.82 -71.03 14.65
C ALA A 23 -1.03 -70.70 13.16
N PRO A 24 -0.47 -71.42 12.17
CA PRO A 24 -0.78 -71.20 10.76
C PRO A 24 -2.24 -71.53 10.40
N ILE A 25 -2.76 -72.66 10.90
CA ILE A 25 -4.15 -73.11 10.65
C ILE A 25 -5.15 -72.15 11.32
N GLY A 26 -4.91 -71.75 12.56
CA GLY A 26 -5.64 -70.76 13.33
C GLY A 26 -5.58 -69.35 12.73
N ARG A 27 -4.46 -68.96 12.09
CA ARG A 27 -4.40 -67.74 11.27
C ARG A 27 -5.33 -67.84 10.06
N GLN A 28 -5.36 -68.99 9.35
CA GLN A 28 -6.28 -69.19 8.22
C GLN A 28 -7.75 -69.16 8.67
N PHE A 29 -8.11 -69.81 9.78
CA PHE A 29 -9.46 -69.73 10.36
C PHE A 29 -9.78 -68.34 10.93
N GLY A 30 -8.78 -67.63 11.47
CA GLY A 30 -8.92 -66.27 12.00
C GLY A 30 -9.34 -65.26 10.94
N TYR A 31 -8.91 -65.41 9.68
CA TYR A 31 -9.37 -64.58 8.57
C TYR A 31 -10.86 -64.78 8.24
N VAL A 32 -11.45 -65.92 8.62
CA VAL A 32 -12.87 -66.23 8.42
C VAL A 32 -13.71 -65.88 9.66
N LEU A 33 -13.20 -66.18 10.86
CA LEU A 33 -13.91 -66.06 12.14
C LEU A 33 -13.84 -64.64 12.72
N CYS A 34 -12.66 -64.00 12.71
CA CYS A 34 -12.46 -62.61 13.17
C CYS A 34 -12.57 -61.58 12.04
N TYR A 35 -13.14 -61.98 10.92
CA TYR A 35 -13.36 -61.14 9.75
C TYR A 35 -14.01 -59.78 10.07
N LYS A 36 -15.07 -59.79 10.90
CA LYS A 36 -15.79 -58.57 11.28
C LYS A 36 -14.92 -57.61 12.11
N CYS A 37 -14.03 -58.15 12.95
CA CYS A 37 -13.09 -57.35 13.72
C CYS A 37 -12.07 -56.69 12.80
N TYR A 38 -11.46 -57.44 11.86
CA TYR A 38 -10.49 -56.86 10.92
C TYR A 38 -11.11 -55.81 9.99
N VAL A 39 -12.34 -56.02 9.52
CA VAL A 39 -13.06 -55.02 8.72
C VAL A 39 -13.33 -53.76 9.53
N LYS A 40 -13.72 -53.90 10.80
CA LYS A 40 -13.94 -52.76 11.70
C LYS A 40 -12.63 -52.02 12.01
N ASP A 41 -11.56 -52.75 12.32
CA ASP A 41 -10.25 -52.16 12.58
C ASP A 41 -9.75 -51.37 11.36
N LEU A 42 -9.95 -51.88 10.14
CA LEU A 42 -9.64 -51.13 8.92
C LEU A 42 -10.56 -49.93 8.70
N GLU A 43 -11.86 -50.04 8.99
CA GLU A 43 -12.82 -48.93 8.87
C GLU A 43 -12.44 -47.78 9.81
N ASP A 44 -12.12 -48.08 11.07
CA ASP A 44 -11.69 -47.10 12.07
C ASP A 44 -10.36 -46.42 11.69
N GLU A 45 -9.39 -47.17 11.14
CA GLU A 45 -8.09 -46.60 10.70
C GLU A 45 -8.21 -45.77 9.41
N VAL A 46 -9.10 -46.14 8.49
CA VAL A 46 -9.37 -45.34 7.28
C VAL A 46 -10.03 -44.01 7.66
N GLU A 47 -10.95 -43.99 8.64
CA GLU A 47 -11.60 -42.75 9.10
C GLU A 47 -10.59 -41.76 9.72
N LYS A 48 -9.64 -42.28 10.51
CA LYS A 48 -8.55 -41.47 11.07
C LYS A 48 -7.64 -40.92 9.99
N LEU A 49 -7.28 -41.73 8.99
CA LEU A 49 -6.42 -41.31 7.89
C LEU A 49 -7.09 -40.24 7.02
N GLU A 50 -8.38 -40.36 6.71
CA GLU A 50 -9.12 -39.33 5.96
C GLU A 50 -9.22 -38.02 6.74
N SER A 51 -9.48 -38.09 8.05
CA SER A 51 -9.46 -36.89 8.91
C SER A 51 -8.09 -36.20 8.92
N ALA A 52 -7.00 -36.97 8.90
CA ALA A 52 -5.65 -36.44 8.79
C ALA A 52 -5.38 -35.84 7.42
N ARG A 53 -5.81 -36.51 6.35
CA ARG A 53 -5.73 -36.01 4.97
C ARG A 53 -6.43 -34.66 4.82
N GLU A 54 -7.65 -34.52 5.34
CA GLU A 54 -8.41 -33.25 5.27
C GLU A 54 -7.66 -32.09 5.94
N ARG A 55 -7.06 -32.33 7.12
CA ARG A 55 -6.25 -31.31 7.79
C ARG A 55 -5.03 -30.88 6.97
N VAL A 56 -4.26 -31.85 6.48
CA VAL A 56 -3.06 -31.58 5.67
C VAL A 56 -3.45 -30.88 4.36
N GLN A 57 -4.53 -31.32 3.71
CA GLN A 57 -5.07 -30.70 2.50
C GLN A 57 -5.50 -29.24 2.78
N SER A 58 -6.18 -28.96 3.89
CA SER A 58 -6.57 -27.60 4.28
C SER A 58 -5.36 -26.69 4.48
N SER A 59 -4.30 -27.19 5.13
CA SER A 59 -3.05 -26.44 5.27
C SER A 59 -2.35 -26.22 3.92
N VAL A 60 -2.47 -27.17 2.97
CA VAL A 60 -1.88 -27.03 1.62
C VAL A 60 -2.63 -25.97 0.83
N GLU A 61 -3.95 -25.93 0.95
CA GLU A 61 -4.75 -24.89 0.31
C GLU A 61 -4.48 -23.51 0.96
N GLU A 62 -4.34 -23.41 2.29
CA GLU A 62 -3.92 -22.17 2.98
C GLU A 62 -2.54 -21.67 2.52
N ALA A 63 -1.62 -22.59 2.31
CA ALA A 63 -0.27 -22.28 1.85
C ALA A 63 -0.20 -21.78 0.41
N LYS A 64 -0.91 -22.47 -0.50
CA LYS A 64 -1.07 -22.04 -1.89
C LYS A 64 -1.74 -20.67 -1.95
N ASN A 65 -2.74 -20.42 -1.11
CA ASN A 65 -3.42 -19.12 -1.01
C ASN A 65 -2.48 -18.00 -0.52
N ASN A 66 -1.41 -18.33 0.21
CA ASN A 66 -0.38 -17.40 0.67
C ASN A 66 0.84 -17.29 -0.28
N GLY A 67 0.79 -17.90 -1.47
CA GLY A 67 1.86 -17.81 -2.49
C GLY A 67 3.11 -18.64 -2.18
N LYS A 68 3.01 -19.60 -1.25
CA LYS A 68 4.12 -20.32 -0.64
C LYS A 68 4.33 -21.70 -1.31
N PRO A 69 5.52 -22.04 -1.85
CA PRO A 69 5.73 -23.32 -2.55
C PRO A 69 5.48 -24.53 -1.64
N ILE A 70 4.85 -25.60 -2.11
CA ILE A 70 4.52 -26.78 -1.27
C ILE A 70 5.68 -27.78 -1.23
N HIS A 71 5.95 -28.41 -0.08
CA HIS A 71 6.94 -29.47 0.02
C HIS A 71 6.57 -30.69 -0.85
N THR A 72 7.51 -31.17 -1.68
CA THR A 72 7.27 -32.34 -2.56
C THR A 72 6.86 -33.58 -1.79
N ASP A 73 7.41 -33.79 -0.59
CA ASP A 73 7.07 -34.93 0.27
C ASP A 73 5.61 -34.90 0.73
N VAL A 74 5.03 -33.71 0.93
CA VAL A 74 3.62 -33.53 1.26
C VAL A 74 2.73 -33.95 0.10
N GLN A 75 3.10 -33.59 -1.13
CA GLN A 75 2.36 -33.99 -2.32
C GLN A 75 2.44 -35.50 -2.58
N ASN A 76 3.61 -36.10 -2.38
CA ASN A 76 3.82 -37.53 -2.51
C ASN A 76 3.02 -38.33 -1.47
N TRP A 77 2.97 -37.83 -0.24
CA TRP A 77 2.17 -38.43 0.83
C TRP A 77 0.67 -38.34 0.54
N LEU A 78 0.14 -37.18 0.12
CA LEU A 78 -1.28 -37.02 -0.24
C LEU A 78 -1.70 -37.99 -1.36
N ASN A 79 -0.87 -38.15 -2.39
CA ASN A 79 -1.12 -39.10 -3.48
C ASN A 79 -1.11 -40.57 -2.98
N SER A 80 -0.21 -40.89 -2.05
CA SER A 80 -0.12 -42.22 -1.44
C SER A 80 -1.35 -42.51 -0.58
N VAL A 81 -1.81 -41.53 0.19
CA VAL A 81 -3.02 -41.63 1.02
C VAL A 81 -4.25 -41.86 0.17
N GLU A 82 -4.44 -41.10 -0.91
CA GLU A 82 -5.60 -41.26 -1.80
C GLU A 82 -5.67 -42.66 -2.40
N LYS A 83 -4.56 -43.14 -2.95
CA LYS A 83 -4.48 -44.47 -3.57
C LYS A 83 -4.79 -45.59 -2.58
N GLU A 84 -4.14 -45.58 -1.41
CA GLU A 84 -4.27 -46.66 -0.43
C GLU A 84 -5.61 -46.58 0.32
N ALA A 85 -6.17 -45.38 0.53
CA ALA A 85 -7.51 -45.21 1.10
C ALA A 85 -8.61 -45.68 0.14
N ASP A 86 -8.48 -45.47 -1.17
CA ASP A 86 -9.43 -45.98 -2.17
C ASP A 86 -9.39 -47.51 -2.26
N GLU A 87 -8.20 -48.10 -2.22
CA GLU A 87 -8.06 -49.56 -2.15
C GLU A 87 -8.68 -50.12 -0.86
N ALA A 88 -8.46 -49.46 0.28
CA ALA A 88 -9.07 -49.84 1.55
C ALA A 88 -10.61 -49.70 1.52
N LYS A 89 -11.15 -48.61 0.96
CA LYS A 89 -12.61 -48.41 0.78
C LYS A 89 -13.22 -49.48 -0.13
N GLY A 90 -12.50 -49.86 -1.19
CA GLY A 90 -12.87 -50.99 -2.05
C GLY A 90 -12.98 -52.30 -1.25
N LEU A 91 -11.97 -52.59 -0.43
CA LEU A 91 -11.97 -53.77 0.46
C LEU A 91 -13.06 -53.70 1.54
N LEU A 92 -13.41 -52.53 2.06
CA LEU A 92 -14.51 -52.35 3.00
C LEU A 92 -15.89 -52.54 2.33
N LYS A 93 -16.01 -52.16 1.06
CA LYS A 93 -17.23 -52.39 0.25
C LYS A 93 -17.41 -53.88 -0.06
N ASP A 94 -16.38 -54.54 -0.55
CA ASP A 94 -16.33 -56.01 -0.69
C ASP A 94 -16.57 -56.67 0.68
N GLY A 95 -16.02 -56.04 1.71
CA GLY A 95 -16.19 -56.27 3.13
C GLY A 95 -17.65 -56.43 3.55
N LYS A 96 -18.44 -55.41 3.22
CA LYS A 96 -19.88 -55.29 3.49
C LYS A 96 -20.70 -56.27 2.64
N CYS A 97 -20.32 -56.51 1.38
CA CYS A 97 -20.98 -57.51 0.53
C CYS A 97 -20.79 -58.95 1.05
N ALA A 98 -19.59 -59.28 1.55
CA ALA A 98 -19.28 -60.60 2.12
C ALA A 98 -19.87 -60.83 3.53
N LYS A 99 -20.39 -59.77 4.17
CA LYS A 99 -21.13 -59.85 5.45
C LYS A 99 -22.41 -60.67 5.31
N ASN A 100 -23.06 -60.62 4.14
CA ASN A 100 -24.34 -61.28 3.84
C ASN A 100 -24.19 -62.61 3.08
N ALA A 101 -22.97 -62.97 2.68
CA ALA A 101 -22.69 -64.25 2.03
C ALA A 101 -22.62 -65.38 3.08
N CYS A 102 -23.69 -66.17 3.17
CA CYS A 102 -23.78 -67.39 3.97
C CYS A 102 -23.84 -68.62 3.08
N PHE A 103 -23.17 -69.70 3.46
CA PHE A 103 -23.41 -71.01 2.86
C PHE A 103 -24.53 -71.68 3.67
N ARG A 104 -25.70 -71.90 3.05
CA ARG A 104 -26.87 -72.56 3.68
C ARG A 104 -27.24 -71.95 5.05
N GLU A 105 -27.43 -70.63 5.07
CA GLU A 105 -28.06 -69.83 6.15
C GLU A 105 -27.46 -69.85 7.58
N TRP A 106 -26.50 -70.72 7.92
CA TRP A 106 -25.89 -70.71 9.27
C TRP A 106 -24.35 -70.76 9.35
N ILE A 107 -23.63 -70.83 8.22
CA ILE A 107 -22.15 -70.87 8.23
C ILE A 107 -21.55 -69.72 7.39
N PRO A 108 -20.66 -68.89 7.97
CA PRO A 108 -19.84 -67.91 7.25
C PRO A 108 -19.16 -68.53 6.02
N ASN A 109 -19.41 -68.02 4.81
CA ASN A 109 -18.80 -68.61 3.60
C ASN A 109 -17.26 -68.43 3.63
N PRO A 110 -16.47 -69.50 3.83
CA PRO A 110 -15.02 -69.38 3.97
C PRO A 110 -14.35 -68.96 2.66
N MET A 111 -14.91 -69.36 1.51
CA MET A 111 -14.36 -69.04 0.19
C MET A 111 -14.44 -67.55 -0.14
N VAL A 112 -15.33 -66.80 0.51
CA VAL A 112 -15.49 -65.36 0.31
C VAL A 112 -14.81 -64.56 1.43
N ARG A 113 -14.95 -64.99 2.70
CA ARG A 113 -14.42 -64.23 3.84
C ARG A 113 -12.93 -64.40 4.05
N HIS A 114 -12.37 -65.56 3.71
CA HIS A 114 -10.95 -65.82 3.88
C HIS A 114 -10.05 -64.89 3.04
N PRO A 115 -10.27 -64.70 1.72
CA PRO A 115 -9.43 -63.83 0.91
C PRO A 115 -9.54 -62.36 1.32
N ILE A 116 -10.76 -61.90 1.63
CA ILE A 116 -11.02 -60.52 2.04
C ILE A 116 -10.42 -60.26 3.43
N GLY A 117 -10.66 -61.14 4.42
CA GLY A 117 -10.10 -61.00 5.76
C GLY A 117 -8.56 -61.01 5.76
N ARG A 118 -7.93 -61.75 4.86
CA ARG A 118 -6.47 -61.74 4.67
C ARG A 118 -5.99 -60.42 4.05
N LYS A 119 -6.69 -59.88 3.06
CA LYS A 119 -6.34 -58.59 2.44
C LYS A 119 -6.53 -57.42 3.41
N VAL A 120 -7.66 -57.38 4.11
CA VAL A 120 -7.99 -56.36 5.11
C VAL A 120 -6.92 -56.34 6.22
N LYS A 121 -6.59 -57.49 6.83
CA LYS A 121 -5.56 -57.55 7.88
C LYS A 121 -4.15 -57.14 7.39
N LYS A 122 -3.87 -57.29 6.09
CA LYS A 122 -2.61 -56.82 5.49
C LYS A 122 -2.61 -55.32 5.21
N MET A 123 -3.77 -54.75 4.90
CA MET A 123 -3.91 -53.34 4.58
C MET A 123 -3.93 -52.45 5.82
N THR A 124 -4.50 -52.93 6.93
CA THR A 124 -4.55 -52.19 8.20
C THR A 124 -3.20 -51.59 8.63
N PRO A 125 -2.07 -52.33 8.68
CA PRO A 125 -0.79 -51.74 9.07
C PRO A 125 -0.25 -50.71 8.07
N VAL A 126 -0.62 -50.79 6.78
CA VAL A 126 -0.22 -49.82 5.76
C VAL A 126 -0.94 -48.49 5.99
N ILE A 127 -2.25 -48.53 6.25
CA ILE A 127 -3.07 -47.36 6.59
C ILE A 127 -2.58 -46.73 7.90
N GLN A 128 -2.29 -47.54 8.91
CA GLN A 128 -1.74 -47.07 10.19
C GLN A 128 -0.41 -46.36 10.00
N GLN A 129 0.49 -46.91 9.18
CA GLN A 129 1.78 -46.25 8.91
C GLN A 129 1.60 -44.88 8.23
N LEU A 130 0.71 -44.77 7.24
CA LEU A 130 0.43 -43.49 6.58
C LEU A 130 -0.20 -42.47 7.54
N HIS A 131 -1.07 -42.93 8.44
CA HIS A 131 -1.65 -42.09 9.48
C HIS A 131 -0.58 -41.61 10.46
N ASP A 132 0.31 -42.50 10.91
CA ASP A 132 1.41 -42.15 11.79
C ASP A 132 2.38 -41.16 11.13
N GLU A 133 2.62 -41.29 9.82
CA GLU A 133 3.41 -40.32 9.05
C GLU A 133 2.81 -38.92 9.05
N SER A 134 1.47 -38.80 9.02
CA SER A 134 0.76 -37.50 9.05
C SER A 134 1.03 -36.68 10.31
N THR A 135 1.45 -37.33 11.40
CA THR A 135 1.77 -36.68 12.67
C THR A 135 3.12 -35.98 12.65
N LYS A 136 3.94 -36.21 11.60
CA LYS A 136 5.25 -35.58 11.46
C LYS A 136 5.11 -34.08 11.16
N PRO A 137 6.03 -33.23 11.64
CA PRO A 137 5.93 -31.77 11.54
C PRO A 137 5.73 -31.21 10.11
N ILE A 138 6.31 -31.87 9.10
CA ILE A 138 6.22 -31.44 7.68
C ILE A 138 4.77 -31.40 7.15
N TYR A 139 3.86 -32.16 7.76
CA TYR A 139 2.45 -32.21 7.38
C TYR A 139 1.58 -31.22 8.17
N GLN A 140 2.14 -30.61 9.22
CA GLN A 140 1.53 -29.47 9.92
C GLN A 140 1.97 -28.13 9.31
N LYS A 141 3.17 -28.07 8.71
CA LYS A 141 3.67 -26.92 7.93
C LYS A 141 4.06 -27.37 6.53
N VAL A 142 3.10 -27.28 5.63
CA VAL A 142 3.14 -27.97 4.33
C VAL A 142 3.87 -27.23 3.20
N TYR A 143 4.48 -26.08 3.49
CA TYR A 143 5.00 -25.18 2.48
C TYR A 143 6.35 -24.55 2.84
N HIS A 144 7.13 -24.28 1.81
CA HIS A 144 8.23 -23.33 1.72
C HIS A 144 7.71 -21.90 1.81
N GLU A 145 8.31 -21.05 2.62
CA GLU A 145 7.95 -19.63 2.65
C GLU A 145 8.61 -18.88 1.49
N ASP A 146 7.86 -18.59 0.42
CA ASP A 146 8.19 -17.52 -0.51
C ASP A 146 7.03 -16.52 -0.54
N THR A 147 7.17 -15.37 0.12
CA THR A 147 6.40 -14.19 -0.29
C THR A 147 6.94 -13.69 -1.66
N PRO A 148 6.22 -12.92 -2.50
CA PRO A 148 5.94 -13.17 -3.96
C PRO A 148 6.64 -12.33 -5.08
N ILE A 149 6.10 -12.26 -6.29
CA ILE A 149 6.53 -11.35 -7.40
C ILE A 149 5.25 -10.71 -7.89
N GLY A 150 5.19 -9.39 -7.92
CA GLY A 150 4.04 -8.61 -8.34
C GLY A 150 4.50 -7.57 -9.34
N ILE A 151 4.43 -7.89 -10.62
CA ILE A 151 4.57 -6.87 -11.66
C ILE A 151 3.23 -6.16 -11.79
N VAL A 152 3.09 -5.04 -11.09
CA VAL A 152 2.53 -3.79 -11.59
C VAL A 152 3.36 -2.69 -10.92
N THR A 153 3.81 -1.69 -11.67
CA THR A 153 4.43 -0.49 -11.12
C THR A 153 3.31 0.45 -10.71
N ALA A 154 3.05 0.57 -9.41
CA ALA A 154 2.48 1.78 -8.84
C ALA A 154 3.61 2.82 -8.70
N THR A 155 4.01 3.39 -9.84
CA THR A 155 4.69 4.68 -9.88
C THR A 155 3.99 5.48 -10.96
N THR A 156 3.31 6.52 -10.51
CA THR A 156 2.69 7.58 -11.27
C THR A 156 3.70 8.25 -12.18
N SER A 157 3.81 7.70 -13.38
CA SER A 157 4.14 8.45 -14.59
C SER A 157 3.33 7.83 -15.72
N ALA A 158 2.02 8.11 -15.71
CA ALA A 158 1.19 7.96 -16.88
C ALA A 158 1.65 8.97 -17.94
N THR A 159 2.81 8.73 -18.54
CA THR A 159 3.12 9.26 -19.86
C THR A 159 2.55 8.28 -20.87
N ARG A 160 1.66 8.78 -21.72
CA ARG A 160 1.07 8.05 -22.86
C ARG A 160 2.12 7.16 -23.54
N PRO A 161 1.76 5.96 -24.02
CA PRO A 161 2.56 5.30 -25.04
C PRO A 161 2.43 6.16 -26.30
N VAL A 162 3.31 7.14 -26.45
CA VAL A 162 3.50 7.80 -27.74
C VAL A 162 4.31 6.82 -28.57
N ASP A 163 3.59 5.97 -29.29
CA ASP A 163 4.13 5.34 -30.48
C ASP A 163 4.59 6.45 -31.44
N LYS A 164 5.90 6.70 -31.48
CA LYS A 164 6.63 7.17 -32.66
C LYS A 164 8.12 7.08 -32.41
N LYS A 165 8.84 6.51 -33.37
CA LYS A 165 10.31 6.50 -33.50
C LYS A 165 10.99 7.88 -33.50
N GLU A 166 10.27 8.97 -33.23
CA GLU A 166 10.71 10.37 -33.36
C GLU A 166 11.08 11.06 -32.03
N ASP A 167 10.95 10.37 -30.89
CA ASP A 167 11.30 10.89 -29.54
C ASP A 167 12.74 10.59 -29.09
N ALA A 168 13.58 10.03 -29.96
CA ALA A 168 14.94 9.66 -29.60
C ALA A 168 15.81 10.91 -29.42
N LEU A 169 16.11 11.24 -28.16
CA LEU A 169 17.28 12.06 -27.85
C LEU A 169 18.51 11.19 -28.13
N ASP A 170 19.13 11.39 -29.29
CA ASP A 170 20.26 10.62 -29.82
C ASP A 170 21.40 10.48 -28.77
N SER A 171 21.65 11.50 -27.96
CA SER A 171 22.65 11.50 -26.87
C SER A 171 22.29 10.58 -25.69
N ARG A 172 21.02 10.19 -25.54
CA ARG A 172 20.53 9.32 -24.46
C ARG A 172 20.65 7.84 -24.83
N ALA A 173 20.64 7.50 -26.12
CA ALA A 173 20.78 6.13 -26.60
C ALA A 173 22.11 5.45 -26.18
N PRO A 174 23.30 6.05 -26.36
CA PRO A 174 24.55 5.42 -25.94
C PRO A 174 24.64 5.27 -24.41
N ILE A 175 24.12 6.24 -23.66
CA ILE A 175 24.10 6.17 -22.19
C ILE A 175 23.19 5.04 -21.71
N THR A 176 22.01 4.91 -22.32
CA THR A 176 21.10 3.79 -22.05
C THR A 176 21.81 2.46 -22.32
N GLU A 177 22.52 2.35 -23.44
CA GLU A 177 23.28 1.16 -23.80
C GLU A 177 24.39 0.84 -22.80
N ASP A 178 25.11 1.86 -22.31
CA ASP A 178 26.13 1.69 -21.27
C ASP A 178 25.53 1.20 -19.94
N VAL A 179 24.34 1.70 -19.56
CA VAL A 179 23.59 1.21 -18.38
C VAL A 179 23.21 -0.26 -18.58
N ILE A 180 22.64 -0.63 -19.74
CA ILE A 180 22.23 -2.00 -20.04
C ILE A 180 23.43 -2.96 -20.03
N LYS A 181 24.57 -2.56 -20.63
CA LYS A 181 25.82 -3.34 -20.57
C LYS A 181 26.32 -3.52 -19.14
N ALA A 182 26.30 -2.44 -18.34
CA ALA A 182 26.65 -2.53 -16.93
C ALA A 182 25.68 -3.44 -16.14
N MET A 183 24.40 -3.50 -16.53
CA MET A 183 23.42 -4.42 -15.95
C MET A 183 23.68 -5.88 -16.31
N ALA A 184 24.16 -6.16 -17.52
CA ALA A 184 24.49 -7.51 -17.97
C ALA A 184 25.79 -8.07 -17.36
N ASP A 185 26.69 -7.22 -16.86
CA ASP A 185 27.93 -7.64 -16.19
C ASP A 185 27.66 -8.14 -14.76
N ASP A 186 27.95 -9.42 -14.50
CA ASP A 186 27.75 -10.07 -13.20
C ASP A 186 28.72 -9.57 -12.10
N ASN A 187 29.81 -8.89 -12.47
CA ASN A 187 30.76 -8.29 -11.50
C ASN A 187 30.27 -6.95 -10.94
N ILE A 188 29.34 -6.32 -11.63
CA ILE A 188 28.72 -5.05 -11.21
C ILE A 188 27.45 -5.42 -10.43
N ARG A 189 27.23 -4.84 -9.25
CA ARG A 189 26.02 -5.03 -8.43
C ARG A 189 25.25 -3.75 -8.23
N VAL A 190 25.93 -2.61 -8.18
CA VAL A 190 25.32 -1.30 -7.92
C VAL A 190 25.75 -0.33 -9.01
N ILE A 191 24.80 0.10 -9.82
CA ILE A 191 25.00 1.06 -10.92
C ILE A 191 24.43 2.40 -10.49
N GLY A 192 25.20 3.47 -10.63
CA GLY A 192 24.78 4.83 -10.32
C GLY A 192 24.72 5.70 -11.58
N VAL A 193 23.59 6.37 -11.80
CA VAL A 193 23.46 7.42 -12.82
C VAL A 193 23.36 8.78 -12.14
N TYR A 194 24.32 9.66 -12.40
CA TYR A 194 24.33 11.01 -11.82
C TYR A 194 24.34 12.12 -12.86
N GLY A 195 23.85 13.30 -12.48
CA GLY A 195 23.85 14.46 -13.35
C GLY A 195 23.01 15.61 -12.79
N PRO A 196 23.04 16.80 -13.41
CA PRO A 196 22.30 17.97 -12.95
C PRO A 196 20.81 17.69 -12.73
N GLY A 197 20.17 18.48 -11.87
CA GLY A 197 18.71 18.43 -11.75
C GLY A 197 18.04 18.79 -13.09
N GLY A 198 16.94 18.12 -13.43
CA GLY A 198 16.18 18.44 -14.65
C GLY A 198 16.80 17.94 -15.96
N VAL A 199 17.94 17.24 -15.88
CA VAL A 199 18.67 16.68 -17.04
C VAL A 199 17.96 15.47 -17.68
N GLY A 200 16.97 14.88 -17.00
CA GLY A 200 16.18 13.75 -17.50
C GLY A 200 16.59 12.37 -16.97
N LYS A 201 17.18 12.28 -15.77
CA LYS A 201 17.57 10.99 -15.14
C LYS A 201 16.39 10.03 -14.99
N SER A 202 15.28 10.48 -14.40
CA SER A 202 14.08 9.65 -14.25
C SER A 202 13.50 9.20 -15.59
N LYS A 203 13.58 10.05 -16.63
CA LYS A 203 13.15 9.66 -17.99
C LYS A 203 14.07 8.58 -18.59
N LEU A 204 15.38 8.67 -18.37
CA LEU A 204 16.34 7.63 -18.74
C LEU A 204 16.03 6.30 -18.02
N LEU A 205 15.65 6.34 -16.73
CA LEU A 205 15.28 5.14 -16.00
C LEU A 205 14.07 4.43 -16.60
N VAL A 206 13.04 5.18 -17.01
CA VAL A 206 11.85 4.62 -17.68
C VAL A 206 12.25 3.90 -18.97
N ASP A 207 13.16 4.48 -19.76
CA ASP A 207 13.67 3.85 -20.98
C ASP A 207 14.52 2.60 -20.69
N VAL A 208 15.38 2.65 -19.67
CA VAL A 208 16.16 1.50 -19.20
C VAL A 208 15.23 0.38 -18.73
N GLU A 209 14.27 0.68 -17.86
CA GLU A 209 13.31 -0.29 -17.34
C GLU A 209 12.54 -0.97 -18.48
N ARG A 210 12.05 -0.19 -19.45
CA ARG A 210 11.37 -0.71 -20.64
C ARG A 210 12.28 -1.65 -21.43
N ARG A 211 13.53 -1.28 -21.70
CA ARG A 211 14.49 -2.13 -22.43
C ARG A 211 14.84 -3.40 -21.64
N VAL A 212 15.10 -3.29 -20.35
CA VAL A 212 15.39 -4.41 -19.45
C VAL A 212 14.25 -5.44 -19.48
N LYS A 213 12.99 -4.98 -19.48
CA LYS A 213 11.80 -5.85 -19.60
C LYS A 213 11.73 -6.53 -20.96
N GLN A 214 11.98 -5.79 -22.05
CA GLN A 214 11.97 -6.33 -23.42
C GLN A 214 13.05 -7.38 -23.64
N GLU A 215 14.26 -7.12 -23.13
CA GLU A 215 15.42 -8.01 -23.23
C GLU A 215 15.39 -9.14 -22.18
N LYS A 216 14.43 -9.12 -21.24
CA LYS A 216 14.23 -10.12 -20.18
C LYS A 216 15.49 -10.37 -19.34
N LEU A 217 16.21 -9.32 -18.98
CA LEU A 217 17.47 -9.43 -18.23
C LEU A 217 17.25 -9.80 -16.75
N PHE A 218 16.07 -9.46 -16.20
CA PHE A 218 15.68 -9.73 -14.81
C PHE A 218 14.29 -10.35 -14.76
N ASP A 219 14.08 -11.22 -13.78
CA ASP A 219 12.80 -11.87 -13.49
C ASP A 219 11.84 -10.93 -12.74
N VAL A 220 12.41 -10.02 -11.94
CA VAL A 220 11.68 -9.05 -11.11
C VAL A 220 12.35 -7.69 -11.21
N ILE A 221 11.54 -6.65 -11.34
CA ILE A 221 11.99 -5.26 -11.31
C ILE A 221 11.12 -4.51 -10.32
N ALA A 222 11.75 -4.00 -9.26
CA ALA A 222 11.14 -3.11 -8.29
C ALA A 222 11.62 -1.68 -8.55
N VAL A 223 10.71 -0.71 -8.53
CA VAL A 223 11.04 0.71 -8.68
C VAL A 223 10.49 1.45 -7.49
N ALA A 224 11.33 2.26 -6.85
CA ALA A 224 10.92 3.13 -5.77
C ALA A 224 11.57 4.51 -5.92
N ASN A 225 10.77 5.57 -5.77
CA ASN A 225 11.28 6.94 -5.75
C ASN A 225 11.71 7.29 -4.32
N VAL A 226 12.90 7.82 -4.13
CA VAL A 226 13.43 8.24 -2.84
C VAL A 226 13.28 9.75 -2.70
N SER A 227 12.41 10.16 -1.78
CA SER A 227 12.26 11.57 -1.41
C SER A 227 13.48 12.05 -0.62
N ARG A 228 13.64 13.37 -0.52
CA ARG A 228 14.70 14.01 0.28
C ARG A 228 14.72 13.50 1.73
N ASN A 229 13.53 13.36 2.32
CA ASN A 229 13.31 12.64 3.57
C ASN A 229 12.64 11.30 3.20
N PRO A 230 13.38 10.18 3.19
CA PRO A 230 12.84 8.92 2.71
C PRO A 230 11.72 8.37 3.61
N ASP A 231 10.52 8.19 3.05
CA ASP A 231 9.48 7.38 3.69
C ASP A 231 9.80 5.89 3.49
N LEU A 232 10.41 5.29 4.52
CA LEU A 232 10.81 3.89 4.49
C LEU A 232 9.62 2.95 4.29
N LYS A 233 8.47 3.22 4.90
CA LYS A 233 7.28 2.35 4.76
C LYS A 233 6.77 2.41 3.32
N ARG A 234 6.75 3.58 2.69
CA ARG A 234 6.39 3.69 1.26
C ARG A 234 7.38 2.94 0.37
N ILE A 235 8.68 3.19 0.53
CA ILE A 235 9.72 2.51 -0.28
C ILE A 235 9.62 0.98 -0.12
N GLN A 236 9.47 0.50 1.12
CA GLN A 236 9.26 -0.91 1.42
C GLN A 236 7.98 -1.44 0.76
N GLY A 237 6.89 -0.66 0.79
CA GLY A 237 5.62 -1.01 0.13
C GLY A 237 5.77 -1.16 -1.38
N GLU A 238 6.45 -0.23 -2.04
CA GLU A 238 6.70 -0.25 -3.48
C GLU A 238 7.54 -1.47 -3.89
N ILE A 239 8.63 -1.74 -3.16
CA ILE A 239 9.47 -2.92 -3.40
C ILE A 239 8.71 -4.21 -3.09
N ALA A 240 7.95 -4.24 -2.00
CA ALA A 240 7.17 -5.41 -1.61
C ALA A 240 6.10 -5.70 -2.65
N TYR A 241 5.40 -4.68 -3.15
CA TYR A 241 4.42 -4.82 -4.22
C TYR A 241 5.04 -5.42 -5.48
N ALA A 242 6.23 -4.94 -5.89
CA ALA A 242 7.02 -5.49 -6.99
C ALA A 242 7.40 -6.97 -6.76
N LEU A 243 7.63 -7.32 -5.51
CA LEU A 243 7.85 -8.68 -5.01
C LEU A 243 6.55 -9.29 -4.50
N GLY A 244 5.37 -8.88 -4.99
CA GLY A 244 4.02 -9.34 -4.61
C GLY A 244 3.74 -9.56 -3.11
N LEU A 245 4.56 -9.01 -2.23
CA LEU A 245 4.69 -9.31 -0.82
C LEU A 245 3.71 -8.43 -0.10
N LYS A 246 2.71 -9.06 0.52
CA LYS A 246 1.75 -8.35 1.35
C LYS A 246 2.44 -7.94 2.66
N LEU A 247 2.89 -6.70 2.72
CA LEU A 247 3.22 -6.00 3.97
C LEU A 247 1.97 -5.33 4.48
N THR A 248 1.73 -5.38 5.79
CA THR A 248 0.56 -4.73 6.38
C THR A 248 0.96 -3.35 6.90
N ASN A 249 0.01 -2.41 6.94
CA ASN A 249 0.31 -1.02 7.31
C ASN A 249 0.60 -0.85 8.80
N ASP A 250 0.04 -1.72 9.63
CA ASP A 250 0.26 -1.84 11.08
C ASP A 250 1.64 -2.41 11.43
N GLU A 251 2.32 -3.08 10.50
CA GLU A 251 3.67 -3.57 10.74
C GLU A 251 4.67 -2.41 10.92
N PRO A 252 5.55 -2.46 11.94
CA PRO A 252 6.63 -1.50 12.08
C PRO A 252 7.62 -1.63 10.91
N ALA A 253 8.24 -0.51 10.50
CA ALA A 253 9.15 -0.46 9.35
C ALA A 253 10.27 -1.51 9.41
N ARG A 254 10.81 -1.79 10.61
CA ARG A 254 11.82 -2.83 10.81
C ARG A 254 11.29 -4.24 10.49
N GLY A 255 10.07 -4.57 10.91
CA GLY A 255 9.45 -5.87 10.61
C GLY A 255 9.19 -6.05 9.11
N ARG A 256 8.77 -4.97 8.45
CA ARG A 256 8.63 -4.91 6.99
C ARG A 256 9.96 -5.15 6.27
N ALA A 257 11.04 -4.49 6.72
CA ALA A 257 12.40 -4.68 6.20
C ALA A 257 12.86 -6.13 6.31
N ASP A 258 12.65 -6.79 7.46
CA ASP A 258 13.03 -8.18 7.67
C ASP A 258 12.31 -9.14 6.71
N ARG A 259 11.01 -8.91 6.48
CA ARG A 259 10.20 -9.71 5.53
C ARG A 259 10.65 -9.50 4.09
N LEU A 260 10.93 -8.25 3.70
CA LEU A 260 11.49 -7.90 2.41
C LEU A 260 12.84 -8.57 2.15
N CYS A 261 13.75 -8.51 3.13
CA CYS A 261 15.07 -9.11 3.03
C CYS A 261 14.97 -10.63 2.83
N LYS A 262 14.14 -11.32 3.63
CA LYS A 262 13.88 -12.76 3.46
C LYS A 262 13.29 -13.09 2.11
N ARG A 263 12.35 -12.28 1.61
CA ARG A 263 11.81 -12.45 0.27
C ARG A 263 12.95 -12.34 -0.75
N LEU A 264 13.72 -11.25 -0.75
CA LEU A 264 14.79 -11.03 -1.71
C LEU A 264 15.84 -12.16 -1.70
N GLU A 265 16.07 -12.82 -0.56
CA GLU A 265 17.01 -13.95 -0.44
C GLU A 265 16.37 -15.34 -0.68
N SER A 266 15.04 -15.46 -0.77
CA SER A 266 14.32 -16.75 -0.82
C SER A 266 14.62 -17.60 -2.05
N ASP A 267 14.86 -16.99 -3.21
CA ASP A 267 15.14 -17.69 -4.47
C ASP A 267 16.43 -17.16 -5.11
N PRO A 268 17.58 -17.80 -4.86
CA PRO A 268 18.87 -17.34 -5.36
C PRO A 268 19.02 -17.48 -6.88
N LYS A 269 18.10 -18.16 -7.58
CA LYS A 269 18.12 -18.29 -9.04
C LYS A 269 17.44 -17.11 -9.73
N LYS A 270 16.61 -16.35 -9.02
CA LYS A 270 15.92 -15.19 -9.57
C LYS A 270 16.84 -14.00 -9.68
N LYS A 271 16.85 -13.38 -10.85
CA LYS A 271 17.52 -12.11 -11.12
C LYS A 271 16.56 -10.99 -10.74
N ILE A 272 16.87 -10.29 -9.65
CA ILE A 272 16.06 -9.18 -9.14
C ILE A 272 16.81 -7.87 -9.37
N LEU A 273 16.15 -6.90 -9.99
CA LEU A 273 16.60 -5.51 -10.11
C LEU A 273 15.76 -4.62 -9.18
N ILE A 274 16.42 -3.79 -8.38
CA ILE A 274 15.77 -2.74 -7.61
C ILE A 274 16.29 -1.39 -8.10
N ILE A 275 15.39 -0.53 -8.55
CA ILE A 275 15.65 0.82 -9.03
C ILE A 275 15.26 1.79 -7.92
N LEU A 276 16.22 2.55 -7.41
CA LEU A 276 15.99 3.61 -6.43
C LEU A 276 16.26 4.95 -7.10
N ASP A 277 15.20 5.66 -7.45
CA ASP A 277 15.29 6.96 -8.13
C ASP A 277 15.45 8.11 -7.12
N ASN A 278 16.18 9.14 -7.51
CA ASN A 278 16.31 10.42 -6.83
C ASN A 278 16.95 10.41 -5.42
N LEU A 279 18.06 9.70 -5.22
CA LEU A 279 18.77 9.73 -3.94
C LEU A 279 19.36 11.12 -3.63
N TRP A 280 19.04 11.64 -2.44
CA TRP A 280 19.54 12.92 -1.92
C TRP A 280 20.71 12.78 -0.95
N LYS A 281 20.68 11.71 -0.17
CA LYS A 281 21.66 11.35 0.87
C LYS A 281 21.77 9.83 0.93
N LYS A 282 22.66 9.32 1.78
CA LYS A 282 22.76 7.90 2.11
C LYS A 282 21.39 7.34 2.50
N LEU A 283 21.03 6.20 1.91
CA LEU A 283 19.87 5.40 2.31
C LEU A 283 20.38 4.09 2.92
N GLU A 284 20.02 3.84 4.17
CA GLU A 284 20.43 2.61 4.86
C GLU A 284 19.68 1.40 4.28
N LEU A 285 20.32 0.68 3.35
CA LEU A 285 19.72 -0.44 2.62
C LEU A 285 19.15 -1.53 3.54
N LYS A 286 19.78 -1.76 4.70
CA LYS A 286 19.29 -2.68 5.72
C LYS A 286 17.94 -2.25 6.31
N GLU A 287 17.72 -0.96 6.49
CA GLU A 287 16.44 -0.43 7.00
C GLU A 287 15.33 -0.50 5.97
N VAL A 288 15.67 -0.47 4.67
CA VAL A 288 14.73 -0.75 3.59
C VAL A 288 14.41 -2.26 3.50
N GLY A 289 15.32 -3.13 3.93
CA GLY A 289 15.20 -4.58 3.77
C GLY A 289 15.87 -5.11 2.51
N ILE A 290 16.81 -4.35 1.92
CA ILE A 290 17.64 -4.79 0.81
C ILE A 290 18.85 -5.57 1.37
N PRO A 291 19.10 -6.82 0.93
CA PRO A 291 20.21 -7.61 1.47
C PRO A 291 21.58 -6.99 1.13
N CYS A 292 22.31 -6.56 2.15
CA CYS A 292 23.68 -6.05 2.01
C CYS A 292 24.61 -6.48 3.17
N GLY A 293 25.91 -6.44 2.90
CA GLY A 293 26.96 -6.63 3.91
C GLY A 293 27.13 -5.41 4.83
N ASP A 294 28.05 -5.50 5.79
CA ASP A 294 28.39 -4.37 6.68
C ASP A 294 29.11 -3.24 5.94
N ASP A 295 29.66 -3.52 4.77
CA ASP A 295 30.25 -2.56 3.82
C ASP A 295 29.21 -1.99 2.83
N ASN A 296 27.90 -2.19 3.08
CA ASN A 296 26.80 -1.85 2.18
C ASN A 296 26.84 -2.53 0.80
N LYS A 297 27.69 -3.54 0.59
CA LYS A 297 27.67 -4.29 -0.67
C LYS A 297 26.44 -5.16 -0.76
N VAL A 298 25.68 -4.94 -1.82
CA VAL A 298 24.41 -5.61 -2.09
C VAL A 298 24.66 -7.05 -2.54
N ARG A 299 23.81 -7.96 -2.08
CA ARG A 299 23.78 -9.37 -2.50
C ARG A 299 22.37 -9.79 -2.89
N GLY A 300 22.25 -10.87 -3.67
CA GLY A 300 20.96 -11.44 -4.09
C GLY A 300 20.16 -10.59 -5.10
N CYS A 301 20.52 -9.34 -5.32
CA CYS A 301 19.89 -8.45 -6.29
C CYS A 301 20.92 -7.50 -6.94
N LYS A 302 20.46 -6.75 -7.94
CA LYS A 302 21.20 -5.64 -8.58
C LYS A 302 20.49 -4.33 -8.27
N LEU A 303 21.24 -3.27 -8.01
CA LEU A 303 20.70 -1.93 -7.81
C LEU A 303 21.01 -1.02 -9.00
N LEU A 304 20.01 -0.24 -9.40
CA LEU A 304 20.18 0.95 -10.23
C LEU A 304 19.76 2.17 -9.42
N LEU A 305 20.69 3.09 -9.22
CA LEU A 305 20.52 4.27 -8.39
C LEU A 305 20.62 5.52 -9.26
N THR A 306 19.84 6.56 -8.94
CA THR A 306 20.09 7.89 -9.50
C THR A 306 20.29 8.92 -8.41
N SER A 307 21.12 9.93 -8.70
CA SER A 307 21.29 11.08 -7.82
C SER A 307 21.69 12.32 -8.60
N ARG A 308 21.52 13.50 -8.01
CA ARG A 308 22.18 14.71 -8.47
C ARG A 308 23.65 14.74 -8.08
N TYR A 309 23.98 14.12 -6.95
CA TYR A 309 25.27 14.21 -6.30
C TYR A 309 26.05 12.93 -6.56
N ARG A 310 27.17 13.07 -7.27
CA ARG A 310 28.06 11.94 -7.54
C ARG A 310 28.55 11.29 -6.23
N ASP A 311 28.83 12.10 -5.22
CA ASP A 311 29.38 11.63 -3.95
C ASP A 311 28.39 10.76 -3.16
N VAL A 312 27.07 11.03 -3.27
CA VAL A 312 26.04 10.15 -2.68
C VAL A 312 26.11 8.76 -3.32
N LEU A 313 26.29 8.68 -4.64
CA LEU A 313 26.41 7.38 -5.32
C LEU A 313 27.76 6.69 -5.05
N ARG A 314 28.84 7.45 -5.10
CA ARG A 314 30.21 6.93 -5.01
C ARG A 314 30.60 6.56 -3.59
N THR A 315 30.37 7.47 -2.65
CA THR A 315 30.86 7.38 -1.27
C THR A 315 29.81 6.74 -0.39
N ASP A 316 28.58 7.24 -0.42
CA ASP A 316 27.55 6.84 0.57
C ASP A 316 26.90 5.50 0.20
N MET A 317 26.63 5.30 -1.09
CA MET A 317 26.00 4.09 -1.63
C MET A 317 27.01 3.10 -2.24
N SER A 318 28.30 3.45 -2.30
CA SER A 318 29.39 2.59 -2.78
C SER A 318 29.12 1.92 -4.14
N THR A 319 28.70 2.72 -5.13
CA THR A 319 28.44 2.21 -6.50
C THR A 319 29.67 1.59 -7.15
N ASP A 320 29.48 0.48 -7.88
CA ASP A 320 30.54 -0.19 -8.63
C ASP A 320 30.82 0.52 -9.97
N ARG A 321 29.77 1.07 -10.57
CA ARG A 321 29.83 1.77 -11.86
C ARG A 321 29.00 3.05 -11.82
N GLU A 322 29.66 4.16 -12.08
CA GLU A 322 29.04 5.49 -12.18
C GLU A 322 28.96 5.92 -13.64
N ILE A 323 27.79 6.42 -14.05
CA ILE A 323 27.53 6.92 -15.40
C ILE A 323 26.99 8.35 -15.27
N ARG A 324 27.66 9.30 -15.93
CA ARG A 324 27.23 10.70 -15.94
C ARG A 324 26.23 10.93 -17.06
N LEU A 325 25.06 11.45 -16.70
CA LEU A 325 24.09 11.99 -17.66
C LEU A 325 24.36 13.49 -17.86
N ASN A 326 24.91 13.83 -19.01
CA ASN A 326 25.23 15.22 -19.38
C ASN A 326 23.99 15.97 -19.88
N GLU A 327 24.10 17.29 -19.97
CA GLU A 327 23.17 18.19 -20.63
C GLU A 327 22.96 17.80 -22.10
N LEU A 328 21.84 18.22 -22.69
CA LEU A 328 21.58 17.97 -24.11
C LEU A 328 22.56 18.74 -24.99
N GLU A 329 22.93 18.13 -26.10
CA GLU A 329 23.67 18.84 -27.14
C GLU A 329 22.79 19.94 -27.76
N HIS A 330 23.40 21.03 -28.23
CA HIS A 330 22.67 22.20 -28.73
C HIS A 330 21.61 21.85 -29.78
N GLY A 331 21.92 20.94 -30.72
CA GLY A 331 20.98 20.51 -31.75
C GLY A 331 19.76 19.77 -31.19
N GLU A 332 19.93 18.96 -30.14
CA GLU A 332 18.83 18.27 -29.47
C GLU A 332 18.01 19.22 -28.61
N ALA A 333 18.69 20.07 -27.85
CA ALA A 333 18.07 21.11 -27.04
C ALA A 333 17.19 22.03 -27.91
N ARG A 334 17.69 22.41 -29.09
CA ARG A 334 16.97 23.18 -30.08
C ARG A 334 15.76 22.43 -30.63
N ARG A 335 15.92 21.17 -31.05
CA ARG A 335 14.79 20.33 -31.53
C ARG A 335 13.70 20.21 -30.46
N LEU A 336 14.08 20.03 -29.20
CA LEU A 336 13.15 19.98 -28.07
C LEU A 336 12.39 21.30 -27.89
N PHE A 337 13.10 22.42 -27.95
CA PHE A 337 12.50 23.75 -27.88
C PHE A 337 11.51 24.01 -29.03
N GLU A 338 11.97 23.84 -30.27
CA GLU A 338 11.19 24.06 -31.50
C GLU A 338 9.90 23.22 -31.51
N ARG A 339 10.00 21.95 -31.10
CA ARG A 339 8.83 21.08 -30.97
C ARG A 339 7.81 21.59 -29.96
N THR A 340 8.27 22.19 -28.87
CA THR A 340 7.40 22.64 -27.77
C THR A 340 6.69 23.95 -28.10
N VAL A 341 7.37 24.87 -28.80
CA VAL A 341 6.75 26.11 -29.30
C VAL A 341 5.92 25.91 -30.57
N GLU A 342 6.05 24.76 -31.23
CA GLU A 342 5.32 24.36 -32.44
C GLU A 342 5.47 25.42 -33.55
N ASP A 343 4.37 25.80 -34.22
CA ASP A 343 4.39 26.67 -35.40
C ASP A 343 4.93 28.08 -35.15
N ARG A 344 5.05 28.52 -33.89
CA ARG A 344 5.61 29.83 -33.52
C ARG A 344 7.04 30.02 -34.02
N VAL A 345 7.83 28.95 -34.12
CA VAL A 345 9.22 29.03 -34.58
C VAL A 345 9.34 29.31 -36.10
N ASN A 346 8.24 29.16 -36.83
CA ASN A 346 8.20 29.48 -38.26
C ASN A 346 8.07 30.99 -38.53
N ASP A 347 7.81 31.79 -37.50
CA ASP A 347 7.84 33.25 -37.59
C ASP A 347 9.27 33.72 -37.91
N PRO A 348 9.50 34.41 -39.06
CA PRO A 348 10.81 34.90 -39.46
C PRO A 348 11.47 35.84 -38.44
N ASP A 349 10.68 36.55 -37.62
CA ASP A 349 11.18 37.49 -36.63
C ASP A 349 11.61 36.80 -35.32
N LEU A 350 11.02 35.64 -35.01
CA LEU A 350 11.32 34.85 -33.80
C LEU A 350 12.44 33.83 -34.03
N LYS A 351 12.52 33.26 -35.23
CA LYS A 351 13.51 32.24 -35.59
C LYS A 351 14.96 32.60 -35.26
N PRO A 352 15.43 33.86 -35.43
CA PRO A 352 16.80 34.25 -35.06
C PRO A 352 17.08 34.22 -33.55
N LEU A 353 16.04 34.25 -32.71
CA LEU A 353 16.17 34.31 -31.24
C LEU A 353 16.29 32.93 -30.60
N VAL A 354 15.88 31.87 -31.31
CA VAL A 354 15.81 30.49 -30.81
C VAL A 354 17.14 30.01 -30.26
N ASP A 355 18.24 30.19 -31.01
CA ASP A 355 19.56 29.71 -30.59
C ASP A 355 20.02 30.39 -29.29
N GLY A 356 19.72 31.69 -29.13
CA GLY A 356 20.02 32.43 -27.89
C GLY A 356 19.22 31.92 -26.69
N VAL A 357 17.92 31.66 -26.88
CA VAL A 357 17.06 31.10 -25.81
C VAL A 357 17.56 29.73 -25.37
N VAL A 358 17.81 28.83 -26.34
CA VAL A 358 18.28 27.46 -26.08
C VAL A 358 19.62 27.46 -25.36
N GLN A 359 20.56 28.32 -25.80
CA GLN A 359 21.86 28.46 -25.17
C GLN A 359 21.73 28.94 -23.72
N ASN A 360 20.84 29.89 -23.45
CA ASN A 360 20.61 30.40 -22.10
C ASN A 360 19.97 29.36 -21.16
N CYS A 361 19.24 28.37 -21.69
CA CYS A 361 18.68 27.26 -20.89
C CYS A 361 19.72 26.20 -20.48
N GLY A 362 20.97 26.31 -20.98
CA GLY A 362 22.08 25.44 -20.56
C GLY A 362 21.92 23.96 -20.94
N GLY A 363 21.10 23.64 -21.95
CA GLY A 363 20.89 22.26 -22.37
C GLY A 363 20.09 21.39 -21.40
N LEU A 364 19.44 21.97 -20.38
CA LEU A 364 18.61 21.24 -19.42
C LEU A 364 17.18 21.06 -19.96
N PRO A 365 16.71 19.83 -20.25
CA PRO A 365 15.38 19.57 -20.80
C PRO A 365 14.24 20.23 -20.01
N LEU A 366 14.29 20.16 -18.68
CA LEU A 366 13.27 20.76 -17.82
C LEU A 366 13.14 22.27 -18.04
N LEU A 367 14.27 22.99 -18.12
CA LEU A 367 14.29 24.44 -18.27
C LEU A 367 13.89 24.83 -19.71
N ILE A 368 14.36 24.08 -20.70
CA ILE A 368 13.98 24.25 -22.10
C ILE A 368 12.47 24.14 -22.27
N LEU A 369 11.85 23.08 -21.72
CA LEU A 369 10.41 22.87 -21.79
C LEU A 369 9.64 23.99 -21.09
N SER A 370 10.12 24.40 -19.91
CA SER A 370 9.49 25.47 -19.12
C SER A 370 9.49 26.82 -19.85
N VAL A 371 10.65 27.22 -20.39
CA VAL A 371 10.79 28.47 -21.16
C VAL A 371 10.03 28.39 -22.49
N ALA A 372 10.09 27.25 -23.19
CA ALA A 372 9.37 27.07 -24.44
C ALA A 372 7.85 27.19 -24.25
N LYS A 373 7.27 26.52 -23.24
CA LYS A 373 5.84 26.62 -22.93
C LYS A 373 5.42 28.05 -22.63
N ARG A 374 6.22 28.80 -21.85
CA ARG A 374 6.01 30.24 -21.60
C ARG A 374 6.02 31.04 -22.91
N LEU A 375 7.05 30.89 -23.73
CA LEU A 375 7.22 31.65 -24.96
C LEU A 375 6.22 31.27 -26.06
N LYS A 376 5.57 30.11 -25.98
CA LYS A 376 4.51 29.68 -26.92
C LYS A 376 3.37 30.69 -27.00
N GLN A 377 3.02 31.33 -25.88
CA GLN A 377 2.01 32.38 -25.81
C GLN A 377 2.61 33.79 -25.76
N GLY A 378 3.92 33.90 -25.54
CA GLY A 378 4.59 35.17 -25.31
C GLY A 378 4.79 36.05 -26.55
N ASP A 379 5.06 37.33 -26.28
CA ASP A 379 5.26 38.36 -27.30
C ASP A 379 6.73 38.52 -27.73
N MET A 380 6.98 39.37 -28.75
CA MET A 380 8.33 39.64 -29.23
C MET A 380 9.30 40.17 -28.16
N ALA A 381 8.82 40.90 -27.16
CA ALA A 381 9.66 41.44 -26.10
C ALA A 381 10.08 40.32 -25.14
N GLU A 382 9.19 39.40 -24.81
CA GLU A 382 9.49 38.22 -24.00
C GLU A 382 10.50 37.31 -24.69
N TRP A 383 10.35 37.07 -25.99
CA TRP A 383 11.31 36.30 -26.78
C TRP A 383 12.71 36.95 -26.81
N ARG A 384 12.79 38.27 -26.98
CA ARG A 384 14.08 39.01 -26.93
C ARG A 384 14.72 38.93 -25.56
N ASN A 385 13.93 39.10 -24.50
CA ASN A 385 14.41 38.98 -23.13
C ASN A 385 14.97 37.57 -22.87
N ALA A 386 14.22 36.53 -23.22
CA ALA A 386 14.67 35.14 -23.06
C ALA A 386 15.95 34.85 -23.86
N SER A 387 16.10 35.42 -25.06
CA SER A 387 17.30 35.21 -25.90
C SER A 387 18.59 35.81 -25.33
N THR A 388 18.48 36.73 -24.36
CA THR A 388 19.64 37.42 -23.75
C THR A 388 19.79 37.15 -22.25
N ASN A 389 18.79 36.52 -21.61
CA ASN A 389 18.77 36.27 -20.18
C ASN A 389 19.53 35.00 -19.79
N ILE A 390 20.79 35.15 -19.37
CA ILE A 390 21.64 34.04 -18.90
C ILE A 390 21.09 33.31 -17.66
N LYS A 391 20.16 33.92 -16.91
CA LYS A 391 19.54 33.31 -15.73
C LYS A 391 18.57 32.19 -16.06
N LEU A 392 18.25 31.95 -17.35
CA LEU A 392 17.43 30.80 -17.75
C LEU A 392 18.13 29.44 -17.53
N SER A 393 19.42 29.42 -17.19
CA SER A 393 20.12 28.21 -16.75
C SER A 393 19.90 27.91 -15.27
N ASP A 394 19.35 28.87 -14.52
CA ASP A 394 19.02 28.74 -13.10
C ASP A 394 17.53 28.40 -12.93
N ALA A 395 17.27 27.21 -12.42
CA ALA A 395 15.92 26.73 -12.17
C ALA A 395 15.13 27.63 -11.21
N LYS A 396 15.80 28.24 -10.22
CA LYS A 396 15.14 29.16 -9.29
C LYS A 396 14.61 30.39 -10.01
N SER A 397 15.45 30.99 -10.86
CA SER A 397 15.07 32.15 -11.68
C SER A 397 13.89 31.85 -12.61
N ILE A 398 13.82 30.65 -13.21
CA ILE A 398 12.68 30.26 -14.05
C ILE A 398 11.40 30.07 -13.22
N VAL A 399 11.48 29.41 -12.07
CA VAL A 399 10.33 29.26 -11.17
C VAL A 399 9.81 30.63 -10.73
N GLU A 400 10.68 31.56 -10.36
CA GLU A 400 10.30 32.93 -10.00
C GLU A 400 9.61 33.66 -11.17
N LEU A 401 10.14 33.54 -12.39
CA LEU A 401 9.54 34.14 -13.59
C LEU A 401 8.14 33.58 -13.85
N ASN A 402 7.97 32.25 -13.87
CA ASN A 402 6.66 31.63 -14.13
C ASN A 402 5.67 31.85 -12.98
N TYR A 403 6.15 31.91 -11.74
CA TYR A 403 5.31 32.23 -10.58
C TYR A 403 4.77 33.67 -10.64
N ASN A 404 5.61 34.62 -11.06
CA ASN A 404 5.20 36.02 -11.17
C ASN A 404 4.18 36.25 -12.28
N ASP A 405 4.24 35.46 -13.36
CA ASP A 405 3.28 35.50 -14.47
C ASP A 405 1.87 35.02 -14.09
N LEU A 406 1.73 34.19 -13.05
CA LEU A 406 0.42 33.72 -12.60
C LEU A 406 -0.46 34.91 -12.20
N GLU A 407 -1.56 35.15 -12.88
CA GLU A 407 -2.40 36.33 -12.63
C GLU A 407 -3.22 36.24 -11.33
N ASP A 408 -3.60 35.02 -10.92
CA ASP A 408 -4.47 34.78 -9.77
C ASP A 408 -3.66 34.40 -8.51
N ASP A 409 -3.81 35.20 -7.46
CA ASP A 409 -3.18 34.97 -6.14
C ASP A 409 -3.59 33.61 -5.53
N ARG A 410 -4.76 33.08 -5.89
CA ARG A 410 -5.20 31.72 -5.51
C ARG A 410 -4.27 30.66 -6.07
N ILE A 411 -3.94 30.76 -7.36
CA ILE A 411 -3.09 29.79 -8.07
C ILE A 411 -1.65 29.89 -7.56
N ARG A 412 -1.15 31.12 -7.34
CA ARG A 412 0.12 31.37 -6.64
C ARG A 412 0.16 30.71 -5.27
N SER A 413 -0.90 30.89 -4.48
CA SER A 413 -1.00 30.32 -3.13
C SER A 413 -1.04 28.79 -3.16
N LEU A 414 -1.77 28.19 -4.11
CA LEU A 414 -1.78 26.74 -4.32
C LEU A 414 -0.39 26.19 -4.64
N PHE A 415 0.37 26.87 -5.48
CA PHE A 415 1.76 26.50 -5.79
C PHE A 415 2.63 26.44 -4.52
N LEU A 416 2.52 27.45 -3.65
CA LEU A 416 3.27 27.48 -2.39
C LEU A 416 2.82 26.38 -1.41
N VAL A 417 1.50 26.16 -1.25
CA VAL A 417 0.96 25.05 -0.44
C VAL A 417 1.53 23.71 -0.91
N SER A 418 1.54 23.49 -2.23
CA SER A 418 2.03 22.25 -2.84
C SER A 418 3.51 22.00 -2.54
N ALA A 419 4.34 23.03 -2.52
CA ALA A 419 5.77 22.91 -2.21
C ALA A 419 6.04 22.66 -0.71
N ILE A 420 5.25 23.30 0.16
CA ILE A 420 5.34 23.17 1.62
C ILE A 420 4.91 21.77 2.06
N ASP A 421 3.96 21.16 1.34
CA ASP A 421 3.50 19.77 1.50
C ASP A 421 4.34 18.79 0.65
N SER A 422 5.67 18.87 0.75
CA SER A 422 6.64 17.97 0.11
C SER A 422 6.75 18.00 -1.43
N GLY A 423 5.94 18.79 -2.14
CA GLY A 423 5.88 18.79 -3.61
C GLY A 423 5.02 17.68 -4.20
N LYS A 424 4.42 16.82 -3.36
CA LYS A 424 3.41 15.85 -3.75
C LYS A 424 2.03 16.44 -3.46
N ILE A 425 1.16 16.47 -4.45
CA ILE A 425 -0.19 17.01 -4.33
C ILE A 425 -1.15 15.84 -4.22
N ILE A 426 -1.64 15.62 -3.00
CA ILE A 426 -2.74 14.68 -2.72
C ILE A 426 -4.03 15.47 -2.70
N MET A 427 -4.92 15.22 -3.67
CA MET A 427 -6.13 16.00 -3.90
C MET A 427 -6.96 16.24 -2.63
N ARG A 428 -7.15 15.20 -1.82
CA ARG A 428 -7.92 15.27 -0.57
C ARG A 428 -7.32 16.30 0.40
N CYS A 429 -6.01 16.19 0.67
CA CYS A 429 -5.31 17.06 1.61
C CYS A 429 -5.24 18.50 1.08
N SER A 430 -4.80 18.66 -0.18
CA SER A 430 -4.63 19.97 -0.81
C SER A 430 -5.94 20.75 -0.88
N LEU A 431 -7.07 20.09 -1.18
CA LEU A 431 -8.39 20.72 -1.17
C LEU A 431 -8.72 21.31 0.21
N GLY A 432 -8.60 20.52 1.27
CA GLY A 432 -8.88 20.99 2.62
C GLY A 432 -7.88 22.05 3.11
N TYR A 433 -6.61 22.02 2.67
CA TYR A 433 -5.64 23.09 2.98
C TYR A 433 -6.05 24.41 2.34
N CYS A 434 -6.35 24.38 1.04
CA CYS A 434 -6.72 25.58 0.29
C CYS A 434 -8.05 26.16 0.78
N ILE A 435 -9.04 25.33 1.11
CA ILE A 435 -10.29 25.79 1.74
C ILE A 435 -10.02 26.37 3.12
N GLY A 436 -9.24 25.68 3.96
CA GLY A 436 -8.93 26.13 5.31
C GLY A 436 -8.21 27.48 5.34
N LEU A 437 -7.27 27.69 4.42
CA LEU A 437 -6.60 28.97 4.20
C LEU A 437 -7.49 30.06 3.56
N GLY A 438 -8.70 29.70 3.13
CA GLY A 438 -9.66 30.61 2.51
C GLY A 438 -9.30 31.03 1.08
N LEU A 439 -8.57 30.18 0.34
CA LEU A 439 -8.16 30.43 -1.04
C LEU A 439 -9.36 30.36 -2.00
N TYR A 440 -10.29 29.43 -1.75
CA TYR A 440 -11.54 29.30 -2.49
C TYR A 440 -12.64 30.13 -1.82
N LYS A 441 -12.85 31.35 -2.30
CA LYS A 441 -13.95 32.23 -1.82
C LYS A 441 -15.19 31.99 -2.67
N LYS A 442 -16.33 31.64 -2.03
CA LYS A 442 -17.67 31.52 -2.64
C LYS A 442 -17.91 30.24 -3.48
N PHE A 443 -17.63 29.07 -2.93
CA PHE A 443 -18.08 27.79 -3.49
C PHE A 443 -19.35 27.29 -2.79
N LYS A 444 -20.25 26.60 -3.50
CA LYS A 444 -21.52 26.11 -2.89
C LYS A 444 -21.34 24.72 -2.29
N THR A 445 -20.58 23.86 -2.97
CA THR A 445 -20.34 22.46 -2.54
C THR A 445 -18.84 22.12 -2.56
N ILE A 446 -18.41 21.12 -1.79
CA ILE A 446 -17.02 20.63 -1.82
C ILE A 446 -16.63 20.19 -3.24
N GLU A 447 -17.56 19.64 -4.02
CA GLU A 447 -17.33 19.31 -5.43
C GLU A 447 -16.99 20.55 -6.27
N ASP A 448 -17.71 21.67 -6.10
CA ASP A 448 -17.37 22.93 -6.79
C ASP A 448 -15.94 23.39 -6.46
N ALA A 449 -15.52 23.24 -5.20
CA ALA A 449 -14.16 23.57 -4.77
C ALA A 449 -13.11 22.61 -5.34
N ARG A 450 -13.45 21.33 -5.49
CA ARG A 450 -12.61 20.32 -6.13
C ARG A 450 -12.41 20.62 -7.61
N ASP A 451 -13.47 21.02 -8.32
CA ASP A 451 -13.38 21.44 -9.72
C ASP A 451 -12.50 22.69 -9.89
N MET A 452 -12.65 23.68 -8.99
CA MET A 452 -11.77 24.86 -8.98
C MET A 452 -10.31 24.49 -8.72
N LEU A 453 -10.04 23.58 -7.79
CA LEU A 453 -8.69 23.07 -7.55
C LEU A 453 -8.10 22.38 -8.79
N ILE A 454 -8.88 21.53 -9.45
CA ILE A 454 -8.47 20.86 -10.70
C ILE A 454 -8.10 21.88 -11.78
N MET A 455 -8.91 22.93 -11.97
CA MET A 455 -8.61 24.00 -12.92
C MET A 455 -7.32 24.76 -12.55
N ASP A 456 -7.11 25.04 -11.28
CA ASP A 456 -5.90 25.72 -10.80
C ASP A 456 -4.65 24.85 -11.01
N LEU A 457 -4.76 23.53 -10.80
CA LEU A 457 -3.68 22.57 -11.04
C LEU A 457 -3.32 22.48 -12.52
N HIS A 458 -4.31 22.43 -13.42
CA HIS A 458 -4.06 22.53 -14.86
C HIS A 458 -3.34 23.84 -15.21
N SER A 459 -3.75 24.97 -14.63
CA SER A 459 -3.10 26.27 -14.85
C SER A 459 -1.62 26.26 -14.43
N LEU A 460 -1.28 25.56 -13.34
CA LEU A 460 0.10 25.38 -12.89
C LEU A 460 0.91 24.44 -13.81
N GLN A 461 0.29 23.40 -14.37
CA GLN A 461 0.91 22.51 -15.36
C GLN A 461 1.18 23.24 -16.68
N ASP A 462 0.22 24.04 -17.16
CA ASP A 462 0.36 24.89 -18.34
C ASP A 462 1.51 25.90 -18.17
N SER A 463 1.68 26.42 -16.95
CA SER A 463 2.78 27.31 -16.56
C SER A 463 4.11 26.57 -16.29
N SER A 464 4.16 25.25 -16.49
CA SER A 464 5.33 24.40 -16.22
C SER A 464 5.85 24.46 -14.79
N LEU A 465 4.99 24.81 -13.83
CA LEU A 465 5.32 24.83 -12.41
C LEU A 465 5.05 23.48 -11.75
N LEU A 466 4.14 22.68 -12.33
CA LEU A 466 3.89 21.28 -12.00
C LEU A 466 4.22 20.38 -13.18
N LEU A 467 4.48 19.10 -12.91
CA LEU A 467 4.70 18.09 -13.95
C LEU A 467 3.39 17.75 -14.66
N ASP A 468 3.49 17.54 -15.97
CA ASP A 468 2.36 17.08 -16.78
C ASP A 468 1.96 15.67 -16.32
N SER A 469 0.71 15.51 -15.89
CA SER A 469 0.10 14.24 -15.50
C SER A 469 -1.35 14.24 -15.94
N ASP A 470 -1.76 13.19 -16.67
CA ASP A 470 -3.17 12.91 -16.96
C ASP A 470 -3.87 12.30 -15.72
N ASP A 471 -3.10 11.88 -14.71
CA ASP A 471 -3.61 11.36 -13.46
C ASP A 471 -3.64 12.43 -12.36
N MET A 472 -4.86 12.87 -12.03
CA MET A 472 -5.12 13.86 -11.00
C MET A 472 -5.04 13.31 -9.57
N GLU A 473 -4.84 12.00 -9.36
CA GLU A 473 -4.71 11.42 -8.02
C GLU A 473 -3.33 11.70 -7.41
N GLU A 474 -2.28 11.75 -8.23
CA GLU A 474 -0.93 12.16 -7.79
C GLU A 474 -0.29 13.12 -8.79
N ILE A 475 -0.32 14.40 -8.44
CA ILE A 475 0.37 15.45 -9.19
C ILE A 475 1.65 15.81 -8.43
N HIS A 476 2.72 16.03 -9.17
CA HIS A 476 4.03 16.28 -8.60
C HIS A 476 4.62 17.60 -9.10
N MET A 477 5.23 18.33 -8.17
CA MET A 477 6.17 19.40 -8.49
C MET A 477 7.56 18.78 -8.73
N HIS A 478 8.29 19.27 -9.74
CA HIS A 478 9.67 18.84 -9.89
C HIS A 478 10.46 19.26 -8.65
N ASP A 479 11.27 18.36 -8.13
CA ASP A 479 11.98 18.53 -6.86
C ASP A 479 12.93 19.76 -6.79
N ILE A 480 13.50 20.24 -7.91
CA ILE A 480 14.24 21.52 -7.97
C ILE A 480 13.30 22.71 -7.78
N PHE A 481 12.07 22.60 -8.31
CA PHE A 481 11.08 23.65 -8.20
C PHE A 481 10.52 23.72 -6.77
N VAL A 482 10.49 22.60 -6.04
CA VAL A 482 10.14 22.58 -4.61
C VAL A 482 11.08 23.47 -3.79
N ASP A 483 12.39 23.38 -3.99
CA ASP A 483 13.37 24.23 -3.28
C ASP A 483 13.19 25.72 -3.63
N ALA A 484 12.96 26.03 -4.91
CA ALA A 484 12.70 27.40 -5.36
C ALA A 484 11.38 27.96 -4.79
N ALA A 485 10.32 27.16 -4.84
CA ALA A 485 9.01 27.49 -4.29
C ALA A 485 9.06 27.70 -2.78
N ASN A 486 9.79 26.86 -2.04
CA ASN A 486 10.03 27.06 -0.60
C ASN A 486 10.81 28.35 -0.31
N SER A 487 11.74 28.75 -1.19
CA SER A 487 12.38 30.07 -1.10
C SER A 487 11.42 31.23 -1.35
N ILE A 488 10.43 31.06 -2.22
CA ILE A 488 9.38 32.07 -2.44
C ILE A 488 8.45 32.10 -1.22
N ALA A 489 8.02 30.95 -0.71
CA ALA A 489 7.18 30.84 0.48
C ALA A 489 7.84 31.44 1.74
N SER A 490 9.15 31.23 1.94
CA SER A 490 9.87 31.82 3.08
C SER A 490 9.87 33.35 3.03
N THR A 491 9.92 33.94 1.84
CA THR A 491 9.89 35.41 1.69
C THR A 491 8.46 35.97 1.82
N GLN A 492 7.50 35.39 1.10
CA GLN A 492 6.12 35.90 1.00
C GLN A 492 5.25 35.50 2.18
N TRP A 493 5.34 34.25 2.65
CA TRP A 493 4.51 33.70 3.72
C TRP A 493 5.25 33.61 5.05
N LYS A 494 6.55 33.95 5.09
CA LYS A 494 7.39 33.68 6.26
C LYS A 494 7.29 32.20 6.65
N ALA A 495 7.26 31.34 5.63
CA ALA A 495 7.18 29.90 5.81
C ALA A 495 8.50 29.37 6.38
N LEU A 496 8.39 28.52 7.40
CA LEU A 496 9.51 27.82 8.03
C LEU A 496 9.34 26.32 7.77
N VAL A 497 10.18 25.77 6.89
CA VAL A 497 10.12 24.35 6.51
C VAL A 497 11.28 23.62 7.16
N GLY A 498 10.97 22.71 8.06
CA GLY A 498 11.93 22.00 8.88
C GLY A 498 12.81 21.03 8.10
N ARG A 499 13.98 20.74 8.67
CA ARG A 499 14.94 19.75 8.17
C ARG A 499 15.32 18.81 9.32
N GLU A 500 15.55 17.55 8.97
CA GLU A 500 15.79 16.44 9.90
C GLU A 500 16.88 16.75 10.94
N ASP A 501 17.98 17.40 10.53
CA ASP A 501 19.12 17.64 11.42
C ASP A 501 18.88 18.73 12.48
N PHE A 502 17.86 19.57 12.33
CA PHE A 502 17.71 20.79 13.15
C PHE A 502 16.35 20.96 13.81
N GLY A 503 15.27 20.37 13.27
CA GLY A 503 13.93 20.52 13.83
C GLY A 503 13.56 22.00 14.06
N PHE A 504 13.05 22.32 15.25
CA PHE A 504 12.77 23.71 15.67
C PHE A 504 14.00 24.49 16.16
N LYS A 505 15.16 23.83 16.34
CA LYS A 505 16.38 24.47 16.88
C LYS A 505 17.03 25.41 15.86
N GLU A 506 16.64 25.33 14.59
CA GLU A 506 17.13 26.19 13.51
C GLU A 506 16.60 27.64 13.60
N TRP A 507 15.41 27.84 14.17
CA TRP A 507 14.69 29.12 14.02
C TRP A 507 14.78 30.00 15.27
N SER A 508 15.01 31.29 15.04
CA SER A 508 15.03 32.30 16.09
C SER A 508 13.61 32.62 16.59
N LYS A 509 13.52 33.17 17.81
CA LYS A 509 12.25 33.64 18.37
C LYS A 509 11.55 34.70 17.51
N ASP A 510 12.33 35.52 16.79
CA ASP A 510 11.78 36.54 15.90
C ASP A 510 11.15 35.92 14.64
N GLU A 511 11.78 34.90 14.07
CA GLU A 511 11.23 34.13 12.94
C GLU A 511 9.93 33.43 13.34
N LEU A 512 9.91 32.74 14.48
CA LEU A 512 8.71 32.09 15.02
C LEU A 512 7.56 33.09 15.23
N ARG A 513 7.84 34.30 15.73
CA ARG A 513 6.81 35.32 15.93
C ARG A 513 6.22 35.87 14.63
N LYS A 514 7.02 35.90 13.56
CA LYS A 514 6.63 36.45 12.24
C LYS A 514 6.07 35.40 11.30
N CYS A 515 6.34 34.12 11.55
CA CYS A 515 5.94 33.05 10.64
C CYS A 515 4.42 32.97 10.49
N THR A 516 3.96 32.64 9.28
CA THR A 516 2.54 32.32 9.04
C THR A 516 2.34 30.86 8.65
N THR A 517 3.41 30.16 8.31
CA THR A 517 3.38 28.74 7.96
C THR A 517 4.58 28.02 8.55
N ILE A 518 4.35 26.85 9.15
CA ILE A 518 5.39 25.92 9.58
C ILE A 518 5.07 24.56 8.95
N SER A 519 6.08 23.88 8.41
CA SER A 519 5.93 22.53 7.87
C SER A 519 7.10 21.64 8.24
N PHE A 520 6.77 20.44 8.68
CA PHE A 520 7.68 19.32 8.92
C PHE A 520 7.16 18.12 8.16
N PRO A 521 7.49 17.99 6.86
CA PRO A 521 7.02 16.88 6.04
C PRO A 521 7.95 15.68 6.25
N TRP A 522 7.63 14.85 7.26
CA TRP A 522 8.31 13.58 7.53
C TRP A 522 9.80 13.75 7.83
N VAL A 523 10.15 14.71 8.68
CA VAL A 523 11.56 15.03 8.95
C VAL A 523 12.13 14.29 10.15
N ASN A 524 11.36 13.43 10.83
CA ASN A 524 11.79 12.64 11.98
C ASN A 524 12.31 13.51 13.14
N ILE A 525 11.46 14.39 13.65
CA ILE A 525 11.79 15.21 14.83
C ILE A 525 11.83 14.34 16.10
N ASP A 526 12.88 14.51 16.90
CA ASP A 526 13.03 13.81 18.19
C ASP A 526 12.10 14.35 19.28
N GLU A 527 11.98 15.68 19.40
CA GLU A 527 11.25 16.35 20.46
C GLU A 527 10.59 17.66 19.99
N LEU A 528 9.40 17.96 20.50
CA LEU A 528 8.73 19.25 20.33
C LEU A 528 9.06 20.18 21.50
N PRO A 529 9.27 21.49 21.26
CA PRO A 529 9.44 22.45 22.35
C PRO A 529 8.15 22.56 23.16
N GLU A 530 8.26 22.74 24.48
CA GLU A 530 7.12 22.85 25.40
C GLU A 530 6.11 23.90 24.94
N LYS A 531 6.61 25.04 24.45
CA LYS A 531 5.80 26.12 23.90
C LYS A 531 6.45 26.71 22.66
N LEU A 532 5.63 26.96 21.64
CA LEU A 532 5.97 27.77 20.48
C LEU A 532 5.25 29.11 20.57
N ASP A 533 5.94 30.20 20.29
CA ASP A 533 5.38 31.55 20.27
C ASP A 533 5.18 32.00 18.81
N CYS A 534 4.08 31.54 18.20
CA CYS A 534 3.75 31.72 16.79
C CYS A 534 2.37 32.39 16.60
N PRO A 535 2.18 33.64 17.06
CA PRO A 535 0.88 34.35 17.06
C PRO A 535 0.30 34.66 15.69
N ASN A 536 1.08 34.50 14.62
CA ASN A 536 0.68 34.75 13.24
C ASN A 536 0.51 33.48 12.41
N LEU A 537 0.70 32.31 13.02
CA LEU A 537 0.63 31.02 12.33
C LEU A 537 -0.79 30.77 11.81
N ARG A 538 -0.89 30.44 10.51
CA ARG A 538 -2.13 30.10 9.81
C ARG A 538 -2.15 28.63 9.38
N MET A 539 -0.97 28.06 9.13
CA MET A 539 -0.83 26.67 8.70
C MET A 539 0.31 26.00 9.44
N LEU A 540 0.03 24.83 10.01
CA LEU A 540 1.01 23.95 10.65
C LEU A 540 0.86 22.56 10.07
N LEU A 541 1.87 22.09 9.36
CA LEU A 541 1.99 20.68 8.96
C LEU A 541 3.05 20.02 9.82
N LEU A 542 2.66 19.02 10.60
CA LEU A 542 3.54 18.25 11.47
C LEU A 542 3.30 16.77 11.19
N CYS A 543 3.87 16.28 10.09
CA CYS A 543 3.68 14.92 9.62
C CYS A 543 4.90 14.09 10.00
N GLU A 544 4.70 13.03 10.77
CA GLU A 544 5.80 12.30 11.38
C GLU A 544 5.58 10.79 11.37
N SER A 545 6.68 10.04 11.30
CA SER A 545 6.66 8.57 11.40
C SER A 545 7.08 8.06 12.78
N ASN A 546 7.44 8.96 13.71
CA ASN A 546 7.91 8.62 15.04
C ASN A 546 6.72 8.49 16.02
N PRO A 547 6.33 7.25 16.41
CA PRO A 547 5.21 7.05 17.34
C PRO A 547 5.52 7.50 18.78
N SER A 548 6.75 7.88 19.08
CA SER A 548 7.16 8.33 20.42
C SER A 548 7.09 9.85 20.59
N LEU A 549 6.86 10.62 19.50
CA LEU A 549 6.82 12.06 19.55
C LEU A 549 5.56 12.52 20.30
N LYS A 550 5.75 13.19 21.43
CA LYS A 550 4.66 13.73 22.26
C LYS A 550 4.43 15.19 21.97
N ILE A 551 3.17 15.60 21.87
CA ILE A 551 2.79 17.02 21.83
C ILE A 551 2.61 17.56 23.25
N PRO A 552 3.34 18.62 23.64
CA PRO A 552 3.17 19.25 24.95
C PRO A 552 1.77 19.86 25.16
N GLU A 553 1.29 19.88 26.41
CA GLU A 553 -0.04 20.39 26.76
C GLU A 553 -0.29 21.84 26.35
N SER A 554 0.74 22.69 26.40
CA SER A 554 0.69 24.14 26.12
C SER A 554 1.10 24.49 24.68
N PHE A 555 1.33 23.50 23.81
CA PHE A 555 1.92 23.68 22.49
C PHE A 555 1.14 24.67 21.59
N PHE A 556 -0.19 24.67 21.66
CA PHE A 556 -1.07 25.48 20.80
C PHE A 556 -1.48 26.84 21.38
N GLU A 557 -1.06 27.19 22.61
CA GLU A 557 -1.55 28.38 23.33
C GLU A 557 -1.38 29.71 22.57
N SER A 558 -0.35 29.83 21.73
CA SER A 558 -0.07 31.08 21.00
C SER A 558 -0.66 31.10 19.58
N MET A 559 -1.30 30.03 19.11
CA MET A 559 -1.63 29.82 17.70
C MET A 559 -3.10 30.12 17.37
N GLU A 560 -3.72 31.13 17.99
CA GLU A 560 -5.16 31.43 17.82
C GLU A 560 -5.57 31.65 16.35
N LYS A 561 -4.67 32.14 15.50
CA LYS A 561 -4.91 32.38 14.06
C LYS A 561 -4.80 31.15 13.18
N LEU A 562 -4.47 29.97 13.74
CA LEU A 562 -4.29 28.75 12.97
C LEU A 562 -5.58 28.35 12.25
N GLN A 563 -5.47 28.04 10.97
CA GLN A 563 -6.58 27.70 10.08
C GLN A 563 -6.46 26.26 9.57
N VAL A 564 -5.24 25.78 9.35
CA VAL A 564 -4.92 24.43 8.89
C VAL A 564 -3.93 23.79 9.87
N LEU A 565 -4.29 22.60 10.36
CA LEU A 565 -3.44 21.77 11.20
C LEU A 565 -3.43 20.35 10.64
N ASP A 566 -2.26 19.88 10.25
CA ASP A 566 -2.03 18.47 9.93
C ASP A 566 -1.05 17.90 10.95
N MET A 567 -1.44 16.78 11.56
CA MET A 567 -0.70 16.04 12.57
C MET A 567 -0.59 14.56 12.22
N THR A 568 -0.56 14.26 10.92
CA THR A 568 -0.53 12.89 10.37
C THR A 568 0.64 12.07 10.91
N GLY A 569 0.35 10.84 11.32
CA GLY A 569 1.32 9.85 11.79
C GLY A 569 1.79 10.04 13.24
N LEU A 570 1.19 10.96 13.98
CA LEU A 570 1.47 11.16 15.41
C LEU A 570 0.67 10.22 16.31
N SER A 571 1.25 9.91 17.47
CA SER A 571 0.61 9.05 18.47
C SER A 571 0.23 9.86 19.71
N PHE A 572 -1.03 9.78 20.11
CA PHE A 572 -1.61 10.52 21.23
C PHE A 572 -2.24 9.57 22.24
N THR A 573 -1.91 9.74 23.52
CA THR A 573 -2.81 9.25 24.58
C THR A 573 -4.06 10.13 24.62
N SER A 574 -3.87 11.44 24.55
CA SER A 574 -4.93 12.45 24.42
C SER A 574 -4.40 13.64 23.63
N LEU A 575 -5.26 14.33 22.89
CA LEU A 575 -4.90 15.61 22.31
C LEU A 575 -4.66 16.65 23.43
N PRO A 576 -3.67 17.53 23.30
CA PRO A 576 -3.34 18.52 24.33
C PRO A 576 -4.49 19.49 24.55
N SER A 577 -4.70 19.88 25.81
CA SER A 577 -5.79 20.78 26.22
C SER A 577 -5.76 22.12 25.50
N SER A 578 -4.57 22.63 25.16
CA SER A 578 -4.40 23.89 24.42
C SER A 578 -5.01 23.89 23.01
N ILE A 579 -5.41 22.74 22.45
CA ILE A 579 -6.11 22.68 21.16
C ILE A 579 -7.40 23.52 21.16
N GLU A 580 -8.02 23.74 22.33
CA GLU A 580 -9.23 24.58 22.44
C GLU A 580 -9.01 26.06 22.09
N PHE A 581 -7.75 26.53 22.08
CA PHE A 581 -7.41 27.90 21.66
C PHE A 581 -7.46 28.10 20.15
N LEU A 582 -7.51 27.01 19.36
CA LEU A 582 -7.53 27.04 17.89
C LEU A 582 -8.92 27.36 17.32
N LYS A 583 -9.53 28.47 17.76
CA LYS A 583 -10.90 28.87 17.41
C LYS A 583 -11.11 29.16 15.93
N ASN A 584 -10.03 29.50 15.21
CA ASN A 584 -10.06 29.78 13.77
C ASN A 584 -9.78 28.55 12.91
N LEU A 585 -9.54 27.37 13.51
CA LEU A 585 -9.20 26.17 12.78
C LEU A 585 -10.35 25.73 11.88
N LYS A 586 -10.04 25.48 10.61
CA LYS A 586 -10.97 25.07 9.56
C LYS A 586 -10.70 23.66 9.07
N SER A 587 -9.44 23.24 9.04
CA SER A 587 -9.04 21.91 8.57
C SER A 587 -8.11 21.25 9.57
N LEU A 588 -8.48 20.04 9.99
CA LEU A 588 -7.73 19.22 10.92
C LEU A 588 -7.55 17.81 10.36
N TYR A 589 -6.30 17.39 10.20
CA TYR A 589 -5.92 16.05 9.78
C TYR A 589 -5.20 15.35 10.92
N LEU A 590 -5.75 14.19 11.28
CA LEU A 590 -5.25 13.30 12.32
C LEU A 590 -5.15 11.90 11.71
N ASP A 591 -4.54 11.79 10.53
CA ASP A 591 -4.47 10.56 9.76
C ASP A 591 -3.33 9.67 10.27
N TYR A 592 -3.51 8.36 10.20
CA TYR A 592 -2.55 7.37 10.70
C TYR A 592 -2.10 7.62 12.15
N CYS A 593 -2.99 8.18 12.97
CA CYS A 593 -2.74 8.51 14.36
C CYS A 593 -3.27 7.44 15.32
N HIS A 594 -2.66 7.36 16.50
CA HIS A 594 -3.24 6.64 17.65
C HIS A 594 -3.95 7.64 18.56
N LEU A 595 -5.24 7.47 18.82
CA LEU A 595 -6.07 8.44 19.54
C LEU A 595 -7.06 7.72 20.47
N GLU A 596 -6.81 7.77 21.79
CA GLU A 596 -7.73 7.16 22.76
C GLU A 596 -8.99 8.01 23.00
N ASP A 597 -8.83 9.34 23.11
CA ASP A 597 -9.92 10.29 23.36
C ASP A 597 -9.87 11.49 22.40
N VAL A 598 -10.98 11.70 21.68
CA VAL A 598 -11.17 12.80 20.71
C VAL A 598 -12.25 13.81 21.16
N THR A 599 -12.74 13.71 22.40
CA THR A 599 -13.83 14.53 22.94
C THR A 599 -13.54 16.03 22.86
N ILE A 600 -12.28 16.42 23.08
CA ILE A 600 -11.85 17.83 23.07
C ILE A 600 -12.06 18.51 21.72
N LEU A 601 -12.08 17.74 20.62
CA LEU A 601 -12.32 18.29 19.28
C LEU A 601 -13.68 18.99 19.17
N GLY A 602 -14.66 18.59 19.97
CA GLY A 602 -15.96 19.26 20.03
C GLY A 602 -15.90 20.74 20.43
N LYS A 603 -14.76 21.25 20.93
CA LYS A 603 -14.52 22.68 21.19
C LYS A 603 -14.27 23.48 19.90
N LEU A 604 -13.83 22.83 18.82
CA LEU A 604 -13.42 23.47 17.55
C LEU A 604 -14.63 23.78 16.65
N LYS A 605 -15.53 24.64 17.13
CA LYS A 605 -16.84 24.91 16.47
C LYS A 605 -16.75 25.44 15.05
N GLY A 606 -15.60 25.99 14.64
CA GLY A 606 -15.37 26.52 13.30
C GLY A 606 -14.87 25.50 12.27
N LEU A 607 -14.62 24.25 12.67
CA LEU A 607 -14.00 23.22 11.85
C LEU A 607 -14.91 22.79 10.68
N GLN A 608 -14.33 22.67 9.49
CA GLN A 608 -15.02 22.30 8.23
C GLN A 608 -14.53 20.97 7.67
N PHE A 609 -13.25 20.65 7.86
CA PHE A 609 -12.62 19.39 7.45
C PHE A 609 -12.03 18.68 8.67
N LEU A 610 -12.43 17.43 8.87
CA LEU A 610 -11.87 16.55 9.88
C LEU A 610 -11.57 15.19 9.26
N SER A 611 -10.34 14.72 9.44
CA SER A 611 -9.90 13.43 8.95
C SER A 611 -9.21 12.61 10.03
N PHE A 612 -9.55 11.33 10.09
CA PHE A 612 -8.95 10.28 10.92
C PHE A 612 -8.52 9.10 10.04
N HIS A 613 -8.19 9.34 8.77
CA HIS A 613 -7.94 8.28 7.81
C HIS A 613 -6.84 7.34 8.32
N GLY A 614 -7.14 6.04 8.41
CA GLY A 614 -6.23 5.01 8.90
C GLY A 614 -5.86 5.13 10.38
N SER A 615 -6.56 5.96 11.15
CA SER A 615 -6.27 6.19 12.58
C SER A 615 -6.99 5.20 13.46
N THR A 616 -6.37 4.86 14.59
CA THR A 616 -6.99 4.01 15.60
C THR A 616 -7.72 4.88 16.61
N ILE A 617 -9.05 4.98 16.43
CA ILE A 617 -9.99 5.59 17.37
C ILE A 617 -10.99 4.54 17.83
N ASN A 618 -11.37 4.55 19.11
CA ASN A 618 -12.34 3.58 19.64
C ASN A 618 -13.78 4.10 19.62
N ARG A 619 -13.95 5.42 19.73
CA ARG A 619 -15.26 6.07 19.88
C ARG A 619 -15.32 7.40 19.14
N LEU A 620 -16.45 7.67 18.50
CA LEU A 620 -16.85 9.00 18.04
C LEU A 620 -17.86 9.60 19.03
N PRO A 621 -17.43 10.53 19.91
CA PRO A 621 -18.24 10.99 21.05
C PRO A 621 -19.30 12.04 20.64
N LYS A 622 -20.31 12.24 21.49
CA LYS A 622 -21.43 13.17 21.27
C LYS A 622 -20.97 14.61 20.98
N GLU A 623 -19.81 15.00 21.50
CA GLU A 623 -19.20 16.32 21.33
C GLU A 623 -18.86 16.61 19.86
N ILE A 624 -18.57 15.59 19.06
CA ILE A 624 -18.35 15.72 17.60
C ILE A 624 -19.63 16.16 16.89
N GLY A 625 -20.80 15.71 17.35
CA GLY A 625 -22.10 16.18 16.83
C GLY A 625 -22.31 17.69 17.01
N GLY A 626 -21.53 18.33 17.88
CA GLY A 626 -21.51 19.78 18.06
C GLY A 626 -20.67 20.55 17.03
N LEU A 627 -20.04 19.89 16.05
CA LEU A 627 -19.26 20.51 14.97
C LEU A 627 -20.17 20.86 13.79
N ILE A 628 -21.10 21.80 14.00
CA ILE A 628 -22.16 22.11 13.04
C ILE A 628 -21.67 22.73 11.72
N GLU A 629 -20.43 23.25 11.68
CA GLU A 629 -19.80 23.79 10.47
C GLU A 629 -19.06 22.72 9.65
N LEU A 630 -19.01 21.47 10.14
CA LEU A 630 -18.29 20.37 9.48
C LEU A 630 -18.96 20.01 8.15
N ARG A 631 -18.15 19.96 7.09
CA ARG A 631 -18.57 19.65 5.72
C ARG A 631 -17.94 18.36 5.19
N PHE A 632 -16.78 17.99 5.70
CA PHE A 632 -16.04 16.79 5.33
C PHE A 632 -15.65 16.01 6.59
N LEU A 633 -15.97 14.72 6.61
CA LEU A 633 -15.54 13.78 7.64
C LEU A 633 -15.01 12.50 7.00
N ASP A 634 -13.75 12.17 7.30
CA ASP A 634 -13.12 10.93 6.86
C ASP A 634 -12.71 10.07 8.05
N LEU A 635 -13.29 8.87 8.11
CA LEU A 635 -13.05 7.83 9.10
C LEU A 635 -12.52 6.55 8.43
N THR A 636 -12.18 6.61 7.13
CA THR A 636 -11.77 5.45 6.33
C THR A 636 -10.64 4.69 7.01
N GLY A 637 -10.78 3.37 7.12
CA GLY A 637 -9.77 2.51 7.74
C GLY A 637 -9.64 2.67 9.26
N CYS A 638 -10.58 3.32 9.96
CA CYS A 638 -10.64 3.33 11.42
C CYS A 638 -11.15 1.99 11.98
N THR A 639 -10.43 0.88 11.73
CA THR A 639 -10.88 -0.49 12.02
C THR A 639 -11.15 -0.80 13.51
N TRP A 640 -10.74 0.09 14.42
CA TRP A 640 -10.95 -0.03 15.87
C TRP A 640 -12.17 0.74 16.38
N LEU A 641 -12.87 1.48 15.51
CA LEU A 641 -14.03 2.27 15.89
C LEU A 641 -15.21 1.35 16.24
N LYS A 642 -15.57 1.31 17.52
CA LYS A 642 -16.64 0.43 18.04
C LYS A 642 -17.89 1.18 18.43
N ILE A 643 -17.78 2.47 18.77
CA ILE A 643 -18.90 3.28 19.23
C ILE A 643 -18.95 4.57 18.43
N ILE A 644 -20.08 4.81 17.79
CA ILE A 644 -20.50 6.12 17.33
C ILE A 644 -21.69 6.50 18.20
N GLU A 645 -21.55 7.54 19.01
CA GLU A 645 -22.63 7.93 19.93
C GLU A 645 -23.92 8.24 19.15
N PRO A 646 -25.09 7.72 19.59
CA PRO A 646 -26.35 7.92 18.88
C PRO A 646 -26.66 9.40 18.65
N GLY A 647 -27.02 9.74 17.42
CA GLY A 647 -27.38 11.09 17.01
C GLY A 647 -26.20 11.99 16.63
N VAL A 648 -24.95 11.53 16.74
CA VAL A 648 -23.77 12.29 16.30
C VAL A 648 -23.85 12.61 14.81
N LEU A 649 -24.07 11.59 13.96
CA LEU A 649 -24.10 11.77 12.51
C LEU A 649 -25.29 12.64 12.10
N ALA A 650 -26.45 12.41 12.72
CA ALA A 650 -27.65 13.22 12.50
C ALA A 650 -27.47 14.71 12.85
N SER A 651 -26.55 15.04 13.75
CA SER A 651 -26.30 16.41 14.20
C SER A 651 -25.40 17.20 13.24
N LEU A 652 -24.65 16.51 12.37
CA LEU A 652 -23.76 17.12 11.37
C LEU A 652 -24.55 17.59 10.14
N VAL A 653 -25.43 18.57 10.34
CA VAL A 653 -26.41 19.04 9.35
C VAL A 653 -25.81 19.66 8.09
N ASN A 654 -24.55 20.11 8.16
CA ASN A 654 -23.81 20.71 7.05
C ASN A 654 -22.85 19.75 6.34
N LEU A 655 -22.79 18.48 6.77
CA LEU A 655 -21.88 17.51 6.18
C LEU A 655 -22.27 17.22 4.72
N GLU A 656 -21.28 17.33 3.83
CA GLU A 656 -21.42 17.12 2.39
C GLU A 656 -20.76 15.82 1.93
N GLU A 657 -19.66 15.43 2.57
CA GLU A 657 -18.93 14.20 2.29
C GLU A 657 -18.62 13.42 3.57
N LEU A 658 -18.96 12.13 3.57
CA LEU A 658 -18.70 11.18 4.64
C LEU A 658 -18.00 9.94 4.08
N TYR A 659 -16.80 9.66 4.58
CA TYR A 659 -16.03 8.47 4.24
C TYR A 659 -15.87 7.59 5.48
N MET A 660 -16.29 6.34 5.37
CA MET A 660 -16.34 5.33 6.43
C MET A 660 -16.12 3.92 5.86
N GLU A 661 -15.29 3.81 4.81
CA GLU A 661 -14.91 2.51 4.26
C GLU A 661 -14.04 1.77 5.27
N ASP A 662 -14.39 0.51 5.55
CA ASP A 662 -13.69 -0.38 6.47
C ASP A 662 -13.45 0.23 7.87
N SER A 663 -14.46 0.95 8.36
CA SER A 663 -14.36 1.73 9.60
C SER A 663 -15.29 1.24 10.72
N PHE A 664 -16.51 0.79 10.40
CA PHE A 664 -17.52 0.57 11.44
C PHE A 664 -18.58 -0.47 11.03
N ASP A 665 -18.76 -1.49 11.88
CA ASP A 665 -19.67 -2.63 11.70
C ASP A 665 -20.71 -2.79 12.82
N HIS A 666 -20.67 -1.97 13.87
CA HIS A 666 -21.55 -2.07 15.05
C HIS A 666 -22.86 -1.26 14.91
N TRP A 667 -23.45 -1.20 13.72
CA TRP A 667 -24.70 -0.46 13.46
C TRP A 667 -25.89 -1.02 14.25
N GLU A 668 -26.76 -0.13 14.75
CA GLU A 668 -28.02 -0.52 15.39
C GLU A 668 -29.24 -0.30 14.49
N ALA A 669 -30.22 -1.21 14.63
CA ALA A 669 -31.50 -1.12 13.91
C ALA A 669 -32.33 0.08 14.41
N GLU A 670 -33.10 0.71 13.51
CA GLU A 670 -33.90 1.91 13.78
C GLU A 670 -34.89 1.71 14.94
N ASP A 671 -35.45 0.51 15.07
CA ASP A 671 -36.54 0.20 16.03
C ASP A 671 -36.05 -0.18 17.44
N LYS A 672 -34.72 -0.31 17.66
CA LYS A 672 -34.17 -0.63 18.99
C LYS A 672 -34.09 0.66 19.82
N ALA A 673 -34.78 0.69 20.97
CA ALA A 673 -34.64 1.75 21.96
C ALA A 673 -34.41 1.15 23.37
N PRO A 674 -33.47 1.68 24.17
CA PRO A 674 -32.53 2.76 23.87
C PRO A 674 -31.39 2.30 22.94
N GLN A 675 -30.92 3.20 22.08
CA GLN A 675 -29.77 2.94 21.22
C GLN A 675 -28.47 3.16 22.01
N ASN A 676 -27.54 2.23 21.89
CA ASN A 676 -26.18 2.37 22.43
C ASN A 676 -25.18 2.75 21.35
N ASN A 677 -25.57 2.67 20.08
CA ASN A 677 -24.73 2.99 18.93
C ASN A 677 -25.52 3.70 17.83
N ALA A 678 -24.80 4.28 16.87
CA ALA A 678 -25.43 4.96 15.75
C ALA A 678 -26.25 4.00 14.88
N SER A 679 -27.32 4.54 14.32
CA SER A 679 -28.15 3.86 13.31
C SER A 679 -27.96 4.52 11.96
N LEU A 680 -28.00 3.74 10.87
CA LEU A 680 -27.98 4.28 9.51
C LEU A 680 -29.18 5.21 9.24
N ALA A 681 -30.26 5.13 10.02
CA ALA A 681 -31.39 6.07 9.96
C ALA A 681 -30.97 7.52 10.22
N GLU A 682 -29.84 7.77 10.89
CA GLU A 682 -29.31 9.12 11.10
C GLU A 682 -28.95 9.83 9.79
N LEU A 683 -28.52 9.09 8.77
CA LEU A 683 -28.17 9.64 7.45
C LEU A 683 -29.36 10.33 6.78
N LYS A 684 -30.60 9.95 7.11
CA LYS A 684 -31.83 10.59 6.60
C LYS A 684 -31.90 12.08 6.94
N LYS A 685 -31.27 12.50 8.04
CA LYS A 685 -31.27 13.89 8.53
C LYS A 685 -30.20 14.75 7.87
N MET A 686 -29.22 14.14 7.18
CA MET A 686 -28.08 14.82 6.57
C MET A 686 -28.42 15.34 5.17
N LYS A 687 -29.15 16.46 5.12
CA LYS A 687 -29.74 16.98 3.87
C LYS A 687 -28.72 17.44 2.81
N LYS A 688 -27.49 17.77 3.22
CA LYS A 688 -26.42 18.22 2.31
C LYS A 688 -25.48 17.10 1.88
N LEU A 689 -25.63 15.90 2.44
CA LEU A 689 -24.76 14.77 2.12
C LEU A 689 -24.93 14.41 0.65
N SER A 690 -23.82 14.50 -0.08
CA SER A 690 -23.74 14.27 -1.53
C SER A 690 -22.72 13.19 -1.89
N THR A 691 -21.75 12.94 -1.01
CA THR A 691 -20.76 11.87 -1.14
C THR A 691 -20.80 10.95 0.08
N LEU A 692 -20.96 9.65 -0.13
CA LEU A 692 -20.98 8.64 0.94
C LEU A 692 -20.21 7.39 0.56
N TYR A 693 -19.16 7.09 1.31
CA TYR A 693 -18.35 5.88 1.17
C TYR A 693 -18.50 5.09 2.47
N ILE A 694 -19.05 3.89 2.42
CA ILE A 694 -19.45 3.15 3.63
C ILE A 694 -19.46 1.64 3.40
N SER A 695 -18.97 0.90 4.40
CA SER A 695 -19.11 -0.55 4.50
C SER A 695 -20.22 -0.90 5.50
N ILE A 696 -21.18 -1.73 5.09
CA ILE A 696 -22.34 -2.16 5.89
C ILE A 696 -22.30 -3.69 5.99
N PRO A 697 -22.10 -4.27 7.18
CA PRO A 697 -21.91 -5.71 7.32
C PRO A 697 -23.16 -6.52 6.95
N HIS A 698 -24.35 -6.02 7.31
CA HIS A 698 -25.61 -6.72 7.05
C HIS A 698 -26.69 -5.78 6.55
N SER A 699 -27.45 -6.24 5.55
CA SER A 699 -28.58 -5.49 4.96
C SER A 699 -29.72 -5.18 5.95
N ALA A 700 -29.76 -5.83 7.12
CA ALA A 700 -30.81 -5.65 8.13
C ALA A 700 -30.69 -4.29 8.83
N TYR A 701 -29.52 -3.66 8.77
CA TYR A 701 -29.28 -2.34 9.34
C TYR A 701 -29.71 -1.21 8.41
N ILE A 702 -30.06 -1.51 7.14
CA ILE A 702 -30.39 -0.53 6.11
C ILE A 702 -31.88 -0.20 6.22
N PRO A 703 -32.26 1.04 6.60
CA PRO A 703 -33.65 1.48 6.53
C PRO A 703 -34.18 1.46 5.09
N ARG A 704 -35.47 1.15 4.93
CA ARG A 704 -36.15 1.03 3.62
C ARG A 704 -36.13 2.32 2.79
N ASP A 705 -35.92 3.46 3.43
CA ASP A 705 -36.07 4.83 2.90
C ASP A 705 -34.77 5.65 2.98
N LEU A 706 -33.61 5.00 2.97
CA LEU A 706 -32.33 5.72 2.91
C LEU A 706 -32.24 6.56 1.62
N PRO A 707 -31.85 7.85 1.70
CA PRO A 707 -31.91 8.77 0.56
C PRO A 707 -30.69 8.62 -0.37
N PHE A 708 -30.29 7.40 -0.72
CA PHE A 708 -29.12 7.14 -1.58
C PHE A 708 -29.27 7.79 -2.96
N GLU A 709 -30.50 7.98 -3.44
CA GLU A 709 -30.80 8.68 -4.71
C GLU A 709 -30.30 10.13 -4.75
N LYS A 710 -30.09 10.76 -3.58
CA LYS A 710 -29.59 12.14 -3.48
C LYS A 710 -28.06 12.23 -3.52
N LEU A 711 -27.36 11.09 -3.48
CA LEU A 711 -25.91 11.05 -3.51
C LEU A 711 -25.41 11.19 -4.95
N ASN A 712 -24.53 12.17 -5.16
CA ASN A 712 -23.84 12.38 -6.42
C ASN A 712 -22.74 11.33 -6.62
N LYS A 713 -21.98 11.04 -5.55
CA LYS A 713 -20.92 10.04 -5.52
C LYS A 713 -21.14 9.07 -4.38
N HIS A 714 -20.99 7.78 -4.61
CA HIS A 714 -21.07 6.81 -3.51
C HIS A 714 -20.30 5.52 -3.80
N LYS A 715 -19.79 4.95 -2.72
CA LYS A 715 -19.21 3.60 -2.66
C LYS A 715 -19.83 2.90 -1.46
N ILE A 716 -20.88 2.12 -1.71
CA ILE A 716 -21.63 1.42 -0.67
C ILE A 716 -21.37 -0.07 -0.81
N GLN A 717 -20.88 -0.68 0.26
CA GLN A 717 -20.61 -2.12 0.31
C GLN A 717 -21.54 -2.77 1.33
N ILE A 718 -22.17 -3.88 0.97
CA ILE A 718 -23.08 -4.62 1.85
C ILE A 718 -22.64 -6.09 1.88
N GLY A 719 -22.35 -6.63 3.07
CA GLY A 719 -21.93 -8.01 3.31
C GLY A 719 -20.45 -8.17 3.74
N ASP A 720 -20.06 -9.41 4.07
CA ASP A 720 -18.73 -9.73 4.62
C ASP A 720 -17.63 -9.94 3.54
N VAL A 721 -16.46 -9.35 3.78
CA VAL A 721 -15.20 -9.52 3.03
C VAL A 721 -15.24 -8.95 1.61
N TRP A 722 -14.67 -7.76 1.45
CA TRP A 722 -14.31 -7.19 0.16
C TRP A 722 -12.83 -6.78 0.18
N ASP A 723 -12.04 -7.30 -0.77
CA ASP A 723 -10.67 -6.85 -1.01
C ASP A 723 -10.73 -5.80 -2.13
N TRP A 724 -10.32 -4.55 -1.89
CA TRP A 724 -10.14 -3.55 -2.95
C TRP A 724 -8.85 -2.76 -2.78
N SER A 725 -7.84 -3.14 -3.57
CA SER A 725 -6.84 -2.21 -4.08
C SER A 725 -7.39 -1.54 -5.35
N GLY A 726 -7.81 -0.27 -5.27
CA GLY A 726 -8.10 0.57 -6.44
C GLY A 726 -9.22 1.59 -6.26
N GLU A 727 -8.88 2.87 -6.43
CA GLU A 727 -9.84 3.94 -6.74
C GLU A 727 -10.15 3.86 -8.24
N TYR A 728 -11.43 3.72 -8.61
CA TYR A 728 -11.86 3.85 -10.01
C TYR A 728 -12.59 5.17 -10.17
N LYS A 729 -12.08 6.01 -11.08
CA LYS A 729 -12.73 7.25 -11.52
C LYS A 729 -14.12 6.92 -12.09
N GLU A 730 -15.11 7.67 -11.59
CA GLU A 730 -16.57 7.58 -11.83
C GLU A 730 -17.35 6.68 -10.84
N SER A 731 -17.57 7.21 -9.64
CA SER A 731 -18.03 6.50 -8.43
C SER A 731 -19.54 6.53 -8.19
N LYS A 732 -20.25 5.62 -8.86
CA LYS A 732 -21.47 5.01 -8.31
C LYS A 732 -21.23 3.51 -8.20
N ASN A 733 -20.64 3.09 -7.10
CA ASN A 733 -20.30 1.70 -6.86
C ASN A 733 -21.17 1.15 -5.73
N LEU A 734 -22.01 0.16 -6.06
CA LEU A 734 -22.76 -0.63 -5.09
C LEU A 734 -22.27 -2.07 -5.20
N LYS A 735 -21.69 -2.59 -4.12
CA LYS A 735 -21.28 -3.99 -4.00
C LYS A 735 -22.16 -4.71 -3.02
N LEU A 736 -22.76 -5.81 -3.48
CA LEU A 736 -23.69 -6.62 -2.72
C LEU A 736 -23.17 -8.04 -2.63
N LYS A 737 -23.00 -8.52 -1.41
CA LYS A 737 -22.84 -9.93 -1.10
C LYS A 737 -23.93 -10.24 -0.12
N LEU A 738 -25.02 -10.73 -0.67
CA LEU A 738 -26.17 -11.17 0.09
C LEU A 738 -25.87 -12.60 0.57
N ASP A 739 -25.99 -12.84 1.87
CA ASP A 739 -26.05 -14.20 2.37
C ASP A 739 -27.19 -14.92 1.65
N THR A 740 -26.90 -16.10 1.11
CA THR A 740 -27.85 -16.96 0.37
C THR A 740 -28.96 -17.54 1.27
N GLY A 741 -29.21 -16.93 2.43
CA GLY A 741 -30.05 -17.47 3.48
C GLY A 741 -31.49 -16.96 3.54
N ASN A 742 -31.83 -15.70 3.22
CA ASN A 742 -33.12 -15.16 3.68
C ASN A 742 -33.79 -14.00 2.89
N LEU A 743 -33.52 -13.80 1.59
CA LEU A 743 -34.15 -12.70 0.83
C LEU A 743 -34.89 -13.12 -0.46
N LEU A 744 -35.39 -14.36 -0.51
CA LEU A 744 -36.33 -14.80 -1.57
C LEU A 744 -37.80 -14.77 -1.16
N LEU A 745 -38.14 -14.20 0.00
CA LEU A 745 -39.52 -14.04 0.45
C LEU A 745 -39.72 -12.59 0.90
N GLU A 746 -40.74 -11.96 0.32
CA GLU A 746 -41.17 -10.55 0.44
C GLU A 746 -40.46 -9.54 -0.48
N ALA A 747 -41.06 -8.93 -1.50
CA ALA A 747 -42.27 -9.14 -2.30
C ALA A 747 -42.12 -8.23 -3.54
N ILE A 748 -42.91 -8.55 -4.58
CA ILE A 748 -43.24 -7.74 -5.76
C ILE A 748 -43.62 -6.30 -5.40
#